data_AF-A0A934ARU1-F1
#
_entry.id   AF-A0A934ARU1-F1
#
_cell.length_a   1.000
_cell.length_b   1.000
_cell.length_c   1.000
_cell.angle_alpha   90.00
_cell.angle_beta   90.00
_cell.angle_gamma   90.00
#
_symmetry.space_group_name_H-M   'P 1'
#
loop_
_entity.id
_entity.type
_entity.pdbx_description
1 polymer ?
#
loop_
_entity_poly.entity_id
_entity_poly.type
_entity_poly.pdbx_seq_one_letter_code
_entity_poly.pdbx_strand_id
1 'polypeptide(L)'
;MKPVRVIVALAIVAVLAMPVYILFVISPAVTQLVERNAQEEALSVATHLASMLLSNNVLPGRDLLPADFSPEVEKVRKDFRIIMVKVYSSAGVVIYSTDPAYLGQVNSEEYFRNMVSKGRVCSKIVRQKAKTLEGETAESDVAEIYVPLMKAGVFSGAFEIYYDVSGRISNLNRVMSHAYAVLFATVTLLLGLTGAALSRAVKNMRERDMARKEWENTFDAVTDPIMILDPQFRMLRINKAMGQWLGIAPDKAVGLTCHQHVHCTEEPIPDCPHRKLIQDHQVHTEEVHEARTDTHHAVTVFPIFDAKGDLAASVHYAKDITKRKKAEQELINAEAKYRIVADNAYAWEFWMAPDGSYLYTSPSCGRITGYMPEEFASDSGLFLRIVHPEDRQRVAEHQRTARNQATAGEIQFRIVCRDGTVRWMSHVCQPIYDGQGQHLGVRGSNYDISKRKDAEAELRETAESLAEAQRIAHIGSWELDLRSNKLQWSDEIYRIFDIDRSLFGASFEAFVELVHPDDRLFVRDAYTNSVRERIPYDIVHRLLMKDGSIKYVQERCETHYDEAGNAVCSMGTVQDITERKRDEEAIERQLKFMTALSDIGMAISSSLDMRVTLNILLDRLKAQLGVDAADVMMLDQDTLYLSCAAALGFRTSAIRKISLRIGMGHAGRAAMERRTLIIADLGDTLTRSLREEGFISYIAVPLISQGKIKGVLEIFQRRCFEPGDEWLGYLELIAAQAAIAIDNASLYDSLQRSNMELTLSYDATLEGWGRTLEFRDEDTMGHTARVANMTVRFARKMGLDEREIVHVRRGALLHDIGKIGISDAILLKPGRLNDDERDIMQRHPDYAYRLLAPIPFLRPSLDIPYCHHEKWNGTGYPRGLKGEEIPLSARIFSVVDVWDALLSVRSYREPWPLEKVKDYIGALSGTEFDPAVVDCFLKILDEQGSDGMTWSAELSC
;
A
#
# COMPACT_ATOMS: atom_id res chain seq x y z
N MET A 1 20.58 -2.60 -9.87
CA MET A 1 20.39 -3.38 -8.62
C MET A 1 21.67 -3.96 -8.02
N LYS A 2 22.58 -4.61 -8.79
CA LYS A 2 23.76 -5.31 -8.24
C LYS A 2 24.78 -4.42 -7.49
N PRO A 3 25.22 -3.24 -7.98
CA PRO A 3 26.30 -2.50 -7.33
C PRO A 3 25.88 -1.87 -6.00
N VAL A 4 24.66 -1.33 -5.91
CA VAL A 4 24.14 -0.69 -4.69
C VAL A 4 23.94 -1.70 -3.55
N ARG A 5 23.43 -2.90 -3.86
CA ARG A 5 23.28 -3.97 -2.86
C ARG A 5 24.63 -4.45 -2.32
N VAL A 6 25.66 -4.52 -3.17
CA VAL A 6 27.02 -4.91 -2.77
C VAL A 6 27.67 -3.86 -1.88
N ILE A 7 27.53 -2.57 -2.22
CA ILE A 7 28.08 -1.47 -1.41
C ILE A 7 27.43 -1.42 -0.03
N VAL A 8 26.10 -1.59 0.04
CA VAL A 8 25.37 -1.63 1.31
C VAL A 8 25.73 -2.86 2.14
N ALA A 9 25.86 -4.03 1.51
CA ALA A 9 26.29 -5.24 2.20
C ALA A 9 27.72 -5.10 2.76
N LEU A 10 28.65 -4.53 2.00
CA LEU A 10 30.01 -4.27 2.45
C LEU A 10 30.07 -3.25 3.60
N ALA A 11 29.24 -2.21 3.54
CA ALA A 11 29.13 -1.22 4.63
C ALA A 11 28.59 -1.85 5.92
N ILE A 12 27.56 -2.70 5.82
CA ILE A 12 27.01 -3.44 6.97
C ILE A 12 28.05 -4.39 7.56
N VAL A 13 28.78 -5.13 6.72
CA VAL A 13 29.85 -6.04 7.16
C VAL A 13 30.98 -5.27 7.85
N ALA A 14 31.41 -4.12 7.30
CA ALA A 14 32.44 -3.29 7.92
C ALA A 14 32.01 -2.74 9.29
N VAL A 15 30.74 -2.29 9.41
CA VAL A 15 30.17 -1.77 10.66
C VAL A 15 30.00 -2.86 11.72
N LEU A 16 29.69 -4.09 11.33
CA LEU A 16 29.58 -5.23 12.25
C LEU A 16 30.94 -5.85 12.62
N ALA A 17 31.94 -5.76 11.74
CA ALA A 17 33.28 -6.29 12.00
C ALA A 17 34.08 -5.44 13.00
N MET A 18 33.81 -4.13 13.06
CA MET A 18 34.56 -3.21 13.91
C MET A 18 34.37 -3.46 15.44
N PRO A 19 33.15 -3.68 15.97
CA PRO A 19 32.95 -4.09 17.37
C PRO A 19 33.64 -5.41 17.71
N VAL A 20 33.59 -6.39 16.80
CA VAL A 20 34.25 -7.69 16.96
C VAL A 20 35.77 -7.50 17.03
N TYR A 21 36.34 -6.70 16.13
CA TYR A 21 37.78 -6.40 16.13
C TYR A 21 38.21 -5.70 17.42
N ILE A 22 37.44 -4.73 17.91
CA ILE A 22 37.78 -4.01 19.14
C ILE A 22 37.71 -4.96 20.36
N LEU A 23 36.68 -5.80 20.45
CA LEU A 23 36.49 -6.72 21.58
C LEU A 23 37.56 -7.82 21.62
N PHE A 24 37.90 -8.41 20.47
CA PHE A 24 38.77 -9.59 20.40
C PHE A 24 40.24 -9.26 20.14
N VAL A 25 40.57 -8.07 19.63
CA VAL A 25 41.96 -7.70 19.29
C VAL A 25 42.46 -6.54 20.14
N ILE A 26 41.70 -5.44 20.25
CA ILE A 26 42.16 -4.24 20.95
C ILE A 26 42.06 -4.39 22.47
N SER A 27 40.92 -4.88 22.98
CA SER A 27 40.71 -5.03 24.43
C SER A 27 41.76 -5.90 25.12
N PRO A 28 42.12 -7.09 24.59
CA PRO A 28 43.16 -7.93 25.20
C PRO A 28 44.54 -7.28 25.14
N ALA A 29 44.87 -6.60 24.03
CA ALA A 29 46.16 -5.93 23.86
C ALA A 29 46.34 -4.76 24.84
N VAL A 30 45.29 -3.96 25.06
CA VAL A 30 45.31 -2.86 26.04
C VAL A 30 45.39 -3.39 27.47
N THR A 31 44.68 -4.48 27.77
CA THR A 31 44.73 -5.12 29.10
C THR A 31 46.13 -5.63 29.40
N GLN A 32 46.76 -6.32 28.45
CA GLN A 32 48.15 -6.79 28.58
C GLN A 32 49.16 -5.64 28.75
N LEU A 33 48.95 -4.51 28.07
CA LEU A 33 49.81 -3.34 28.21
C LEU A 33 49.72 -2.72 29.61
N VAL A 34 48.51 -2.62 30.17
CA VAL A 34 48.30 -2.10 31.53
C VAL A 34 48.85 -3.03 32.59
N GLU A 35 48.65 -4.35 32.42
CA GLU A 35 49.26 -5.37 33.26
C GLU A 35 50.79 -5.26 33.27
N ARG A 36 51.41 -5.18 32.09
CA ARG A 36 52.86 -5.03 31.95
C ARG A 36 53.39 -3.76 32.62
N ASN A 37 52.74 -2.62 32.41
CA ASN A 37 53.14 -1.35 33.04
C ASN A 37 53.00 -1.41 34.57
N ALA A 38 51.92 -2.02 35.08
CA ALA A 38 51.74 -2.19 36.52
C ALA A 38 52.81 -3.11 37.13
N GLN A 39 53.19 -4.16 36.40
CA GLN A 39 54.26 -5.09 36.80
C GLN A 39 55.65 -4.42 36.80
N GLU A 40 55.96 -3.59 35.78
CA GLU A 40 57.22 -2.83 35.70
C GLU A 40 57.34 -1.79 36.83
N GLU A 41 56.25 -1.10 37.17
CA GLU A 41 56.22 -0.14 38.27
C GLU A 41 56.37 -0.83 39.64
N ALA A 42 55.60 -1.89 39.89
CA ALA A 42 55.71 -2.67 41.11
C ALA A 42 57.12 -3.28 41.25
N LEU A 43 57.75 -3.67 40.14
CA LEU A 43 59.13 -4.15 40.11
C LEU A 43 60.13 -3.05 40.49
N SER A 44 59.92 -1.82 40.00
CA SER A 44 60.75 -0.67 40.36
C SER A 44 60.67 -0.38 41.87
N VAL A 45 59.46 -0.40 42.44
CA VAL A 45 59.22 -0.23 43.88
C VAL A 45 59.88 -1.34 44.68
N ALA A 46 59.69 -2.61 44.28
CA ALA A 46 60.30 -3.76 44.95
C ALA A 46 61.84 -3.70 44.94
N THR A 47 62.42 -3.31 43.82
CA THR A 47 63.88 -3.21 43.64
C THR A 47 64.46 -2.06 44.47
N HIS A 48 63.76 -0.93 44.55
CA HIS A 48 64.16 0.20 45.39
C HIS A 48 64.17 -0.18 46.87
N LEU A 49 63.12 -0.86 47.35
CA LEU A 49 63.03 -1.33 48.73
C LEU A 49 64.08 -2.39 49.08
N ALA A 50 64.31 -3.33 48.17
CA ALA A 50 65.39 -4.31 48.28
C ALA A 50 66.77 -3.64 48.34
N SER A 51 66.99 -2.54 47.62
CA SER A 51 68.25 -1.79 47.68
C SER A 51 68.45 -1.05 49.00
N MET A 52 67.39 -0.49 49.60
CA MET A 52 67.44 0.14 50.93
C MET A 52 67.78 -0.88 52.03
N LEU A 53 67.23 -2.08 51.94
CA LEU A 53 67.55 -3.22 52.80
C LEU A 53 69.04 -3.60 52.79
N LEU A 54 69.65 -3.55 51.60
CA LEU A 54 71.07 -3.86 51.41
C LEU A 54 71.99 -2.73 51.88
N SER A 55 71.63 -1.46 51.68
CA SER A 55 72.44 -0.30 52.07
C SER A 55 72.53 -0.10 53.58
N ASN A 56 71.50 -0.46 54.33
CA ASN A 56 71.48 -0.35 55.80
C ASN A 56 72.18 -1.51 56.53
N ASN A 57 72.87 -2.41 55.81
CA ASN A 57 73.68 -3.51 56.34
C ASN A 57 72.92 -4.49 57.27
N VAL A 58 71.61 -4.60 57.11
CA VAL A 58 70.68 -5.29 58.04
C VAL A 58 70.75 -6.83 57.97
N LEU A 59 71.54 -7.41 57.07
CA LEU A 59 71.62 -8.86 56.88
C LEU A 59 72.98 -9.44 57.27
N PRO A 60 73.05 -10.09 58.45
CA PRO A 60 73.81 -11.32 58.65
C PRO A 60 72.97 -12.43 59.34
N GLY A 61 73.11 -13.66 58.84
CA GLY A 61 72.72 -14.96 59.42
C GLY A 61 71.70 -15.05 60.57
N ARG A 62 70.54 -15.67 60.28
CA ARG A 62 69.55 -16.27 61.21
C ARG A 62 68.89 -15.40 62.30
N ASP A 63 69.24 -14.13 62.46
CA ASP A 63 68.58 -13.26 63.44
C ASP A 63 67.47 -12.37 62.82
N LEU A 64 66.45 -12.06 63.64
CA LEU A 64 65.33 -11.17 63.34
C LEU A 64 65.84 -9.77 62.94
N LEU A 65 65.18 -9.13 61.96
CA LEU A 65 65.48 -7.74 61.58
C LEU A 65 65.31 -6.80 62.81
N PRO A 66 66.07 -5.68 62.92
CA PRO A 66 65.95 -4.71 64.01
C PRO A 66 64.52 -4.19 64.15
N ALA A 67 64.06 -3.93 65.39
CA ALA A 67 62.71 -3.42 65.66
C ALA A 67 62.38 -2.10 64.94
N ASP A 68 63.41 -1.27 64.68
CA ASP A 68 63.31 0.02 63.99
C ASP A 68 63.09 -0.10 62.47
N PHE A 69 63.17 -1.31 61.91
CA PHE A 69 62.94 -1.57 60.49
C PHE A 69 61.44 -1.63 60.13
N SER A 70 60.59 -1.99 61.09
CA SER A 70 59.14 -2.15 60.89
C SER A 70 58.39 -0.86 60.51
N PRO A 71 58.66 0.31 61.14
CA PRO A 71 57.97 1.57 60.83
C PRO A 71 58.24 2.12 59.42
N GLU A 72 59.45 1.94 58.89
CA GLU A 72 59.84 2.41 57.55
C GLU A 72 59.14 1.60 56.45
N VAL A 73 59.08 0.27 56.60
CA VAL A 73 58.36 -0.63 55.68
C VAL A 73 56.86 -0.36 55.74
N GLU A 74 56.30 -0.11 56.94
CA GLU A 74 54.87 0.18 57.10
C GLU A 74 54.47 1.52 56.45
N LYS A 75 55.36 2.52 56.49
CA LYS A 75 55.16 3.79 55.79
C LYS A 75 55.13 3.59 54.27
N VAL A 76 56.11 2.90 53.69
CA VAL A 76 56.14 2.60 52.26
C VAL A 76 54.95 1.73 51.86
N ARG A 77 54.56 0.75 52.68
CA ARG A 77 53.40 -0.11 52.44
C ARG A 77 52.14 0.71 52.21
N LYS A 78 51.92 1.73 53.06
CA LYS A 78 50.79 2.65 52.97
C LYS A 78 50.91 3.61 51.78
N ASP A 79 52.09 4.17 51.54
CA ASP A 79 52.33 5.16 50.47
C ASP A 79 52.24 4.53 49.06
N PHE A 80 52.63 3.26 48.91
CA PHE A 80 52.69 2.54 47.62
C PHE A 80 51.65 1.41 47.49
N ARG A 81 50.65 1.33 48.37
CA ARG A 81 49.56 0.33 48.32
C ARG A 81 50.05 -1.12 48.22
N ILE A 82 51.11 -1.44 48.95
CA ILE A 82 51.62 -2.80 49.06
C ILE A 82 50.75 -3.52 50.09
N ILE A 83 50.27 -4.72 49.76
CA ILE A 83 49.39 -5.52 50.62
C ILE A 83 50.24 -6.25 51.67
N MET A 84 51.33 -6.86 51.22
CA MET A 84 52.16 -7.72 52.05
C MET A 84 53.62 -7.66 51.59
N VAL A 85 54.53 -7.70 52.56
CA VAL A 85 55.98 -7.77 52.34
C VAL A 85 56.54 -8.95 53.12
N LYS A 86 57.35 -9.79 52.48
CA LYS A 86 58.09 -10.90 53.10
C LYS A 86 59.58 -10.80 52.79
N VAL A 87 60.41 -11.12 53.77
CA VAL A 87 61.87 -11.22 53.61
C VAL A 87 62.28 -12.63 53.98
N TYR A 88 63.01 -13.28 53.07
CA TYR A 88 63.51 -14.62 53.23
C TYR A 88 65.01 -14.61 53.51
N SER A 89 65.44 -15.49 54.40
CA SER A 89 66.86 -15.82 54.58
C SER A 89 67.41 -16.63 53.39
N SER A 90 68.74 -16.79 53.33
CA SER A 90 69.41 -17.65 52.36
C SER A 90 68.97 -19.13 52.40
N ALA A 91 68.36 -19.58 53.51
CA ALA A 91 67.81 -20.91 53.68
C ALA A 91 66.31 -21.03 53.30
N GLY A 92 65.68 -19.93 52.85
CA GLY A 92 64.25 -19.91 52.48
C GLY A 92 63.28 -19.75 53.65
N VAL A 93 63.78 -19.44 54.84
CA VAL A 93 62.93 -19.15 56.02
C VAL A 93 62.51 -17.68 56.01
N VAL A 94 61.22 -17.40 56.22
CA VAL A 94 60.68 -16.03 56.38
C VAL A 94 61.21 -15.43 57.69
N ILE A 95 62.08 -14.44 57.58
CA ILE A 95 62.69 -13.73 58.72
C ILE A 95 61.99 -12.42 59.05
N TYR A 96 61.16 -11.92 58.13
CA TYR A 96 60.29 -10.77 58.34
C TYR A 96 59.05 -10.88 57.45
N SER A 97 57.89 -10.53 58.01
CA SER A 97 56.64 -10.42 57.28
C SER A 97 55.78 -9.33 57.91
N THR A 98 55.05 -8.58 57.09
CA THR A 98 54.02 -7.64 57.59
C THR A 98 52.81 -8.35 58.18
N ASP A 99 52.64 -9.66 57.89
CA ASP A 99 51.71 -10.55 58.57
C ASP A 99 52.49 -11.57 59.43
N PRO A 100 52.35 -11.51 60.77
CA PRO A 100 53.07 -12.37 61.70
C PRO A 100 52.84 -13.88 61.49
N ALA A 101 51.72 -14.28 60.86
CA ALA A 101 51.40 -15.70 60.62
C ALA A 101 52.44 -16.42 59.76
N TYR A 102 53.21 -15.66 58.96
CA TYR A 102 54.21 -16.19 58.03
C TYR A 102 55.62 -16.29 58.63
N LEU A 103 55.88 -15.69 59.79
CA LEU A 103 57.22 -15.68 60.41
C LEU A 103 57.68 -17.12 60.73
N GLY A 104 58.90 -17.46 60.30
CA GLY A 104 59.49 -18.78 60.55
C GLY A 104 59.02 -19.89 59.60
N GLN A 105 58.07 -19.62 58.68
CA GLN A 105 57.71 -20.57 57.63
C GLN A 105 58.85 -20.74 56.62
N VAL A 106 58.98 -21.94 56.05
CA VAL A 106 60.02 -22.28 55.08
C VAL A 106 59.39 -22.41 53.71
N ASN A 107 59.76 -21.53 52.77
CA ASN A 107 59.38 -21.68 51.38
C ASN A 107 60.20 -22.82 50.76
N SER A 108 59.54 -23.97 50.53
CA SER A 108 60.14 -25.20 50.02
C SER A 108 59.96 -25.38 48.51
N GLU A 109 59.32 -24.43 47.84
CA GLU A 109 58.97 -24.52 46.43
C GLU A 109 60.21 -24.53 45.52
N GLU A 110 60.12 -25.30 44.43
CA GLU A 110 61.25 -25.51 43.52
C GLU A 110 61.64 -24.23 42.77
N TYR A 111 60.65 -23.37 42.47
CA TYR A 111 60.87 -22.08 41.82
C TYR A 111 61.74 -21.16 42.69
N PHE A 112 61.51 -21.14 44.02
CA PHE A 112 62.27 -20.31 44.94
C PHE A 112 63.75 -20.70 44.86
N ARG A 113 64.10 -21.98 45.06
CA ARG A 113 65.49 -22.48 45.00
C ARG A 113 66.20 -22.26 43.66
N ASN A 114 65.50 -22.41 42.52
CA ASN A 114 66.10 -22.30 41.19
C ASN A 114 66.27 -20.85 40.68
N MET A 115 65.42 -19.94 41.14
CA MET A 115 65.37 -18.53 40.68
C MET A 115 66.30 -17.63 41.51
N VAL A 116 66.37 -17.93 42.80
CA VAL A 116 67.22 -17.34 43.84
C VAL A 116 68.71 -17.62 43.62
N SER A 117 69.09 -18.85 43.27
CA SER A 117 70.49 -19.24 43.06
C SER A 117 71.15 -18.61 41.82
N LYS A 118 70.37 -17.94 40.96
CA LYS A 118 70.83 -17.28 39.72
C LYS A 118 70.67 -15.76 39.73
N GLY A 119 70.23 -15.16 40.83
CA GLY A 119 70.10 -13.70 40.98
C GLY A 119 69.05 -13.06 40.04
N ARG A 120 68.02 -13.81 39.63
CA ARG A 120 66.98 -13.31 38.72
C ARG A 120 65.77 -12.80 39.49
N VAL A 121 65.27 -11.63 39.10
CA VAL A 121 63.99 -11.10 39.57
C VAL A 121 62.85 -11.88 38.94
N CYS A 122 61.82 -12.17 39.73
CA CYS A 122 60.57 -12.75 39.25
C CYS A 122 59.40 -11.83 39.54
N SER A 123 58.44 -11.80 38.63
CA SER A 123 57.19 -11.09 38.84
C SER A 123 56.07 -11.80 38.13
N LYS A 124 54.89 -11.84 38.76
CA LYS A 124 53.69 -12.46 38.24
C LYS A 124 52.47 -11.67 38.69
N ILE A 125 51.52 -11.47 37.79
CA ILE A 125 50.20 -10.95 38.16
C ILE A 125 49.32 -12.11 38.57
N VAL A 126 48.75 -12.02 39.76
CA VAL A 126 47.82 -12.99 40.33
C VAL A 126 46.46 -12.30 40.41
N ARG A 127 45.50 -12.82 39.64
CA ARG A 127 44.12 -12.32 39.65
C ARG A 127 43.42 -12.74 40.95
N GLN A 128 42.44 -11.97 41.37
CA GLN A 128 41.58 -12.28 42.51
C GLN A 128 41.01 -13.71 42.36
N LYS A 129 41.09 -14.51 43.42
CA LYS A 129 40.74 -15.95 43.50
C LYS A 129 41.66 -16.91 42.74
N ALA A 130 42.71 -16.44 42.08
CA ALA A 130 43.74 -17.30 41.51
C ALA A 130 44.80 -17.66 42.56
N LYS A 131 45.53 -18.75 42.31
CA LYS A 131 46.62 -19.18 43.19
C LYS A 131 47.90 -18.38 42.95
N THR A 132 48.51 -17.90 44.03
CA THR A 132 49.84 -17.29 44.07
C THR A 132 50.92 -18.34 43.76
N LEU A 133 52.17 -17.93 43.59
CA LEU A 133 53.28 -18.86 43.39
C LEU A 133 53.52 -19.77 44.62
N GLU A 134 53.07 -19.35 45.80
CA GLU A 134 53.09 -20.14 47.04
C GLU A 134 51.83 -21.01 47.22
N GLY A 135 50.89 -20.97 46.27
CA GLY A 135 49.68 -21.81 46.28
C GLY A 135 48.50 -21.23 47.06
N GLU A 136 48.62 -20.02 47.60
CA GLU A 136 47.58 -19.30 48.34
C GLU A 136 46.59 -18.61 47.41
N THR A 137 45.36 -18.37 47.88
CA THR A 137 44.33 -17.72 47.05
C THR A 137 44.40 -16.21 47.22
N ALA A 138 44.64 -15.47 46.14
CA ALA A 138 44.71 -14.01 46.20
C ALA A 138 43.34 -13.38 46.47
N GLU A 139 43.25 -12.49 47.46
CA GLU A 139 42.00 -11.78 47.83
C GLU A 139 41.67 -10.61 46.90
N SER A 140 42.64 -10.13 46.13
CA SER A 140 42.52 -9.03 45.18
C SER A 140 43.45 -9.24 43.97
N ASP A 141 43.36 -8.41 42.92
CA ASP A 141 44.30 -8.48 41.80
C ASP A 141 45.64 -7.89 42.25
N VAL A 142 46.68 -8.73 42.31
CA VAL A 142 47.99 -8.35 42.86
C VAL A 142 49.13 -8.65 41.89
N ALA A 143 50.16 -7.81 41.89
CA ALA A 143 51.45 -8.15 41.32
C ALA A 143 52.35 -8.71 42.42
N GLU A 144 52.67 -9.99 42.33
CA GLU A 144 53.57 -10.73 43.21
C GLU A 144 54.99 -10.65 42.63
N ILE A 145 55.93 -10.09 43.39
CA ILE A 145 57.28 -9.77 42.90
C ILE A 145 58.34 -10.25 43.88
N TYR A 146 59.35 -10.95 43.37
CA TYR A 146 60.50 -11.46 44.09
C TYR A 146 61.80 -10.81 43.59
N VAL A 147 62.50 -10.13 44.49
CA VAL A 147 63.80 -9.52 44.24
C VAL A 147 64.88 -10.24 45.06
N PRO A 148 65.91 -10.84 44.44
CA PRO A 148 66.99 -11.49 45.17
C PRO A 148 67.91 -10.45 45.83
N LEU A 149 68.25 -10.68 47.09
CA LEU A 149 69.19 -9.86 47.86
C LEU A 149 70.59 -10.47 47.75
N MET A 150 71.47 -9.77 47.02
CA MET A 150 72.83 -10.21 46.73
C MET A 150 73.83 -9.35 47.53
N LYS A 151 74.67 -9.97 48.35
CA LYS A 151 75.73 -9.28 49.10
C LYS A 151 77.09 -9.79 48.61
N ALA A 152 77.92 -8.90 48.08
CA ALA A 152 79.23 -9.23 47.49
C ALA A 152 79.18 -10.39 46.47
N GLY A 153 78.11 -10.49 45.68
CA GLY A 153 77.94 -11.53 44.66
C GLY A 153 77.37 -12.87 45.17
N VAL A 154 77.11 -13.01 46.49
CA VAL A 154 76.53 -14.21 47.09
C VAL A 154 75.07 -13.96 47.48
N PHE A 155 74.21 -14.92 47.16
CA PHE A 155 72.79 -14.88 47.53
C PHE A 155 72.64 -14.90 49.06
N SER A 156 72.01 -13.85 49.60
CA SER A 156 71.87 -13.66 51.05
C SER A 156 70.41 -13.74 51.53
N GLY A 157 69.45 -13.72 50.62
CA GLY A 157 68.02 -13.75 50.93
C GLY A 157 67.17 -13.25 49.76
N ALA A 158 65.85 -13.29 49.88
CA ALA A 158 64.94 -12.75 48.87
C ALA A 158 63.93 -11.80 49.51
N PHE A 159 63.52 -10.79 48.74
CA PHE A 159 62.52 -9.81 49.11
C PHE A 159 61.28 -10.03 48.24
N GLU A 160 60.12 -10.17 48.87
CA GLU A 160 58.85 -10.40 48.20
C GLU A 160 57.84 -9.32 48.56
N ILE A 161 57.11 -8.83 47.56
CA ILE A 161 55.99 -7.92 47.76
C ILE A 161 54.74 -8.35 46.98
N TYR A 162 53.59 -8.04 47.55
CA TYR A 162 52.28 -8.13 46.92
C TYR A 162 51.74 -6.72 46.68
N TYR A 163 51.70 -6.26 45.43
CA TYR A 163 51.30 -4.90 45.06
C TYR A 163 49.86 -4.86 44.53
N ASP A 164 48.97 -4.05 45.11
CA ASP A 164 47.55 -3.96 44.69
C ASP A 164 47.40 -3.29 43.32
N VAL A 165 46.92 -4.04 42.32
CA VAL A 165 46.63 -3.52 40.97
C VAL A 165 45.12 -3.41 40.68
N SER A 166 44.26 -3.78 41.65
CA SER A 166 42.80 -3.86 41.50
C SER A 166 42.18 -2.52 41.08
N GLY A 167 42.64 -1.42 41.68
CA GLY A 167 42.14 -0.08 41.37
C GLY A 167 42.43 0.36 39.93
N ARG A 168 43.56 -0.06 39.34
CA ARG A 168 43.92 0.27 37.96
C ARG A 168 43.12 -0.54 36.95
N ILE A 169 42.94 -1.83 37.23
CA ILE A 169 42.16 -2.75 36.39
C ILE A 169 40.68 -2.33 36.40
N SER A 170 40.14 -1.96 37.57
CA SER A 170 38.80 -1.39 37.73
C SER A 170 38.61 -0.11 36.89
N ASN A 171 39.54 0.85 37.00
CA ASN A 171 39.49 2.09 36.22
C ASN A 171 39.57 1.83 34.71
N LEU A 172 40.43 0.90 34.27
CA LEU A 172 40.52 0.51 32.87
C LEU A 172 39.20 -0.10 32.37
N ASN A 173 38.60 -1.01 33.13
CA ASN A 173 37.31 -1.62 32.79
C ASN A 173 36.21 -0.56 32.69
N ARG A 174 36.23 0.46 33.55
CA ARG A 174 35.28 1.59 33.48
C ARG A 174 35.51 2.46 32.25
N VAL A 175 36.76 2.78 31.89
CA VAL A 175 37.07 3.56 30.68
C VAL A 175 36.68 2.78 29.43
N MET A 176 36.98 1.48 29.39
CA MET A 176 36.62 0.60 28.29
C MET A 176 35.10 0.48 28.15
N SER A 177 34.34 0.33 29.24
CA SER A 177 32.87 0.24 29.19
C SER A 177 32.22 1.50 28.62
N HIS A 178 32.74 2.69 28.98
CA HIS A 178 32.27 3.95 28.40
C HIS A 178 32.62 4.06 26.92
N ALA A 179 33.85 3.67 26.53
CA ALA A 179 34.25 3.66 25.13
C ALA A 179 33.38 2.72 24.28
N TYR A 180 33.02 1.55 24.83
CA TYR A 180 32.09 0.61 24.18
C TYR A 180 30.68 1.19 24.03
N ALA A 181 30.15 1.86 25.06
CA ALA A 181 28.83 2.48 25.00
C ALA A 181 28.75 3.57 23.93
N VAL A 182 29.79 4.42 23.83
CA VAL A 182 29.88 5.47 22.80
C VAL A 182 29.98 4.87 21.40
N LEU A 183 30.82 3.84 21.21
CA LEU A 183 30.94 3.15 19.93
C LEU A 183 29.61 2.49 19.50
N PHE A 184 28.90 1.85 20.44
CA PHE A 184 27.62 1.22 20.17
C PHE A 184 26.55 2.25 19.74
N ALA A 185 26.51 3.40 20.42
CA ALA A 185 25.59 4.49 20.09
C ALA A 185 25.88 5.07 18.69
N THR A 186 27.16 5.29 18.33
CA THR A 186 27.52 5.83 17.01
C THR A 186 27.22 4.86 15.88
N VAL A 187 27.49 3.56 16.06
CA VAL A 187 27.13 2.51 15.11
C VAL A 187 25.62 2.43 14.89
N THR A 188 24.84 2.49 15.97
CA THR A 188 23.37 2.46 15.91
C THR A 188 22.81 3.67 15.15
N LEU A 189 23.37 4.86 15.40
CA LEU A 189 23.00 6.08 14.69
C LEU A 189 23.31 6.00 13.18
N LEU A 190 24.50 5.50 12.82
CA LEU A 190 24.91 5.29 11.42
C LEU A 190 24.02 4.28 10.69
N LEU A 191 23.62 3.19 11.35
CA LEU A 191 22.67 2.22 10.82
C LEU A 191 21.28 2.84 10.61
N GLY A 192 20.83 3.69 11.54
CA GLY A 192 19.55 4.41 11.43
C GLY A 192 19.53 5.39 10.24
N LEU A 193 20.59 6.19 10.08
CA LEU A 193 20.71 7.16 8.98
C LEU A 193 20.82 6.47 7.61
N THR A 194 21.58 5.39 7.50
CA THR A 194 21.70 4.62 6.25
C THR A 194 20.38 3.91 5.90
N GLY A 195 19.66 3.38 6.91
CA GLY A 195 18.32 2.81 6.73
C GLY A 195 17.29 3.81 6.23
N ALA A 196 17.28 5.03 6.79
CA ALA A 196 16.37 6.10 6.36
C ALA A 196 16.66 6.57 4.93
N ALA A 197 17.94 6.72 4.57
CA ALA A 197 18.34 7.07 3.20
C ALA A 197 17.97 5.98 2.18
N LEU A 198 18.14 4.70 2.54
CA LEU A 198 17.76 3.57 1.70
C LEU A 198 16.24 3.49 1.49
N SER A 199 15.46 3.70 2.56
CA SER A 199 13.99 3.73 2.47
C SER A 199 13.49 4.83 1.53
N ARG A 200 14.08 6.03 1.64
CA ARG A 200 13.75 7.17 0.76
C ARG A 200 14.15 6.91 -0.69
N ALA A 201 15.31 6.31 -0.94
CA ALA A 201 15.74 5.92 -2.28
C ALA A 201 14.85 4.82 -2.91
N VAL A 202 14.44 3.81 -2.13
CA VAL A 202 13.53 2.75 -2.58
C VAL A 202 12.13 3.29 -2.87
N LYS A 203 11.63 4.22 -2.06
CA LYS A 203 10.33 4.88 -2.28
C LYS A 203 10.32 5.66 -3.59
N ASN A 204 11.31 6.54 -3.80
CA ASN A 204 11.42 7.32 -5.04
C ASN A 204 11.58 6.43 -6.29
N MET A 205 12.25 5.28 -6.15
CA MET A 205 12.41 4.32 -7.24
C MET A 205 11.09 3.59 -7.56
N ARG A 206 10.30 3.22 -6.55
CA ARG A 206 8.97 2.60 -6.74
C ARG A 206 7.98 3.55 -7.41
N GLU A 207 7.97 4.82 -7.02
CA GLU A 207 7.10 5.84 -7.63
C GLU A 207 7.43 6.04 -9.12
N ARG A 208 8.72 6.07 -9.47
CA ARG A 208 9.16 6.13 -10.88
C ARG A 208 8.80 4.88 -11.67
N ASP A 209 8.96 3.70 -11.10
CA ASP A 209 8.61 2.43 -11.76
C ASP A 209 7.09 2.30 -11.95
N MET A 210 6.29 2.79 -11.00
CA MET A 210 4.82 2.80 -11.10
C MET A 210 4.34 3.77 -12.17
N ALA A 211 4.82 5.02 -12.16
CA ALA A 211 4.46 6.02 -13.18
C ALA A 211 4.87 5.57 -14.60
N ARG A 212 6.04 4.92 -14.74
CA ARG A 212 6.46 4.32 -16.00
C ARG A 212 5.48 3.22 -16.46
N LYS A 213 5.12 2.28 -15.57
CA LYS A 213 4.18 1.21 -15.91
C LYS A 213 2.79 1.71 -16.26
N GLU A 214 2.27 2.71 -15.56
CA GLU A 214 0.97 3.33 -15.87
C GLU A 214 0.97 3.98 -17.25
N TRP A 215 2.03 4.72 -17.59
CA TRP A 215 2.19 5.31 -18.91
C TRP A 215 2.29 4.22 -20.00
N GLU A 216 3.07 3.16 -19.77
CA GLU A 216 3.21 2.04 -20.71
C GLU A 216 1.87 1.33 -20.94
N ASN A 217 1.14 1.04 -19.87
CA ASN A 217 -0.17 0.39 -19.97
C ASN A 217 -1.21 1.27 -20.70
N THR A 218 -1.22 2.57 -20.42
CA THR A 218 -2.16 3.50 -21.07
C THR A 218 -1.87 3.63 -22.56
N PHE A 219 -0.59 3.72 -22.92
CA PHE A 219 -0.14 3.78 -24.31
C PHE A 219 -0.48 2.49 -25.09
N ASP A 220 -0.35 1.33 -24.46
CA ASP A 220 -0.65 0.02 -25.06
C ASP A 220 -2.13 -0.37 -25.04
N ALA A 221 -2.97 0.30 -24.25
CA ALA A 221 -4.42 0.04 -24.20
C ALA A 221 -5.17 0.55 -25.45
N VAL A 222 -4.60 1.51 -26.19
CA VAL A 222 -5.21 2.03 -27.42
C VAL A 222 -5.08 1.00 -28.54
N THR A 223 -6.22 0.63 -29.13
CA THR A 223 -6.32 -0.41 -30.18
C THR A 223 -5.87 0.07 -31.55
N ASP A 224 -5.86 1.38 -31.77
CA ASP A 224 -5.37 1.99 -32.99
C ASP A 224 -3.82 2.06 -32.98
N PRO A 225 -3.16 1.91 -34.15
CA PRO A 225 -1.71 2.06 -34.23
C PRO A 225 -1.23 3.45 -33.80
N ILE A 226 -0.36 3.49 -32.78
CA ILE A 226 0.32 4.71 -32.32
C ILE A 226 1.84 4.53 -32.38
N MET A 227 2.54 5.53 -32.93
CA MET A 227 4.00 5.62 -32.86
C MET A 227 4.47 7.02 -32.46
N ILE A 228 5.64 7.09 -31.85
CA ILE A 228 6.33 8.34 -31.53
C ILE A 228 7.60 8.39 -32.36
N LEU A 229 7.79 9.47 -33.13
CA LEU A 229 8.96 9.68 -33.98
C LEU A 229 9.79 10.86 -33.49
N ASP A 230 11.10 10.81 -33.76
CA ASP A 230 11.97 11.98 -33.68
C ASP A 230 11.86 12.86 -34.94
N PRO A 231 12.41 14.09 -34.94
CA PRO A 231 12.41 14.95 -36.13
C PRO A 231 13.19 14.38 -37.33
N GLN A 232 13.95 13.29 -37.15
CA GLN A 232 14.66 12.57 -38.21
C GLN A 232 13.95 11.29 -38.65
N PHE A 233 12.64 11.19 -38.42
CA PHE A 233 11.76 10.09 -38.86
C PHE A 233 12.08 8.74 -38.20
N ARG A 234 12.87 8.70 -37.12
CA ARG A 234 13.17 7.46 -36.40
C ARG A 234 12.14 7.21 -35.31
N MET A 235 11.71 5.96 -35.18
CA MET A 235 10.78 5.54 -34.15
C MET A 235 11.45 5.60 -32.78
N LEU A 236 10.93 6.43 -31.90
CA LEU A 236 11.30 6.46 -30.49
C LEU A 236 10.52 5.41 -29.70
N ARG A 237 9.27 5.15 -30.09
CA ARG A 237 8.38 4.16 -29.45
C ARG A 237 7.20 3.81 -30.35
N ILE A 238 6.66 2.60 -30.21
CA ILE A 238 5.40 2.18 -30.83
C ILE A 238 4.54 1.45 -29.79
N ASN A 239 3.21 1.55 -29.89
CA ASN A 239 2.31 0.81 -28.99
C ASN A 239 2.13 -0.63 -29.48
N LYS A 240 1.50 -1.46 -28.65
CA LYS A 240 1.22 -2.87 -28.98
C LYS A 240 0.44 -3.04 -30.29
N ALA A 241 -0.54 -2.19 -30.56
CA ALA A 241 -1.32 -2.21 -31.80
C ALA A 241 -0.44 -1.95 -33.04
N MET A 242 0.43 -0.94 -32.98
CA MET A 242 1.40 -0.66 -34.04
C MET A 242 2.42 -1.77 -34.20
N GLY A 243 2.88 -2.40 -33.11
CA GLY A 243 3.78 -3.54 -33.16
C GLY A 243 3.15 -4.77 -33.83
N GLN A 244 1.89 -5.07 -33.51
CA GLN A 244 1.11 -6.11 -34.18
C GLN A 244 0.91 -5.80 -35.67
N TRP A 245 0.58 -4.56 -35.97
CA TRP A 245 0.41 -4.11 -37.35
C TRP A 245 1.72 -4.23 -38.14
N LEU A 246 2.85 -3.78 -37.60
CA LEU A 246 4.17 -3.88 -38.23
C LEU A 246 4.74 -5.30 -38.26
N GLY A 247 4.30 -6.19 -37.37
CA GLY A 247 4.93 -7.50 -37.16
C GLY A 247 6.28 -7.40 -36.44
N ILE A 248 6.53 -6.32 -35.71
CA ILE A 248 7.79 -6.02 -35.02
C ILE A 248 7.49 -5.78 -33.54
N ALA A 249 8.27 -6.39 -32.66
CA ALA A 249 8.14 -6.15 -31.22
C ALA A 249 8.50 -4.68 -30.88
N PRO A 250 7.75 -3.98 -30.00
CA PRO A 250 7.95 -2.55 -29.75
C PRO A 250 9.37 -2.13 -29.35
N ASP A 251 10.10 -2.99 -28.64
CA ASP A 251 11.49 -2.80 -28.24
C ASP A 251 12.47 -2.84 -29.42
N LYS A 252 12.16 -3.62 -30.45
CA LYS A 252 12.98 -3.75 -31.67
C LYS A 252 12.70 -2.66 -32.71
N ALA A 253 11.58 -1.94 -32.56
CA ALA A 253 11.22 -0.86 -33.47
C ALA A 253 12.02 0.43 -33.22
N VAL A 254 12.59 0.59 -32.02
CA VAL A 254 13.31 1.81 -31.64
C VAL A 254 14.52 2.05 -32.54
N GLY A 255 14.59 3.23 -33.16
CA GLY A 255 15.65 3.65 -34.07
C GLY A 255 15.39 3.34 -35.55
N LEU A 256 14.40 2.50 -35.87
CA LEU A 256 14.00 2.24 -37.25
C LEU A 256 13.30 3.46 -37.85
N THR A 257 13.45 3.69 -39.15
CA THR A 257 12.79 4.83 -39.82
C THR A 257 11.37 4.48 -40.25
N CYS A 258 10.45 5.45 -40.11
CA CYS A 258 9.03 5.23 -40.43
C CYS A 258 8.82 4.92 -41.92
N HIS A 259 9.46 5.63 -42.84
CA HIS A 259 9.23 5.45 -44.28
C HIS A 259 9.66 4.06 -44.78
N GLN A 260 10.75 3.50 -44.26
CA GLN A 260 11.20 2.15 -44.63
C GLN A 260 10.30 1.05 -44.06
N HIS A 261 9.88 1.19 -42.80
CA HIS A 261 9.22 0.09 -42.08
C HIS A 261 7.69 0.16 -42.10
N VAL A 262 7.14 1.36 -42.23
CA VAL A 262 5.69 1.60 -42.36
C VAL A 262 5.29 1.55 -43.82
N HIS A 263 5.91 2.41 -44.64
CA HIS A 263 5.50 2.65 -46.03
C HIS A 263 6.31 1.86 -47.08
N CYS A 264 7.32 1.08 -46.66
CA CYS A 264 8.22 0.34 -47.55
C CYS A 264 8.89 1.21 -48.64
N THR A 265 9.26 2.45 -48.29
CA THR A 265 9.89 3.43 -49.18
C THR A 265 11.29 3.82 -48.69
N GLU A 266 12.18 4.20 -49.61
CA GLU A 266 13.52 4.71 -49.24
C GLU A 266 13.48 6.14 -48.71
N GLU A 267 12.48 6.93 -49.11
CA GLU A 267 12.27 8.31 -48.67
C GLU A 267 10.85 8.52 -48.14
N PRO A 268 10.60 9.55 -47.29
CA PRO A 268 9.25 9.83 -46.81
C PRO A 268 8.27 10.12 -47.95
N ILE A 269 7.08 9.51 -47.85
CA ILE A 269 6.00 9.62 -48.83
C ILE A 269 5.71 11.10 -49.21
N PRO A 270 5.26 11.38 -50.46
CA PRO A 270 5.06 12.74 -50.94
C PRO A 270 4.18 13.60 -50.00
N ASP A 271 3.05 13.06 -49.55
CA ASP A 271 2.11 13.70 -48.62
C ASP A 271 2.32 13.25 -47.16
N CYS A 272 3.57 13.18 -46.71
CA CYS A 272 3.87 12.76 -45.35
C CYS A 272 3.38 13.80 -44.31
N PRO A 273 2.44 13.46 -43.40
CA PRO A 273 1.97 14.40 -42.39
C PRO A 273 3.09 14.81 -41.42
N HIS A 274 4.05 13.92 -41.13
CA HIS A 274 5.24 14.23 -40.31
C HIS A 274 6.10 15.33 -40.92
N ARG A 275 6.30 15.29 -42.24
CA ARG A 275 7.10 16.28 -42.95
C ARG A 275 6.44 17.65 -42.87
N LYS A 276 5.10 17.72 -42.98
CA LYS A 276 4.32 18.95 -42.81
C LYS A 276 4.43 19.50 -41.38
N LEU A 277 4.27 18.64 -40.37
CA LEU A 277 4.42 19.01 -38.96
C LEU A 277 5.82 19.53 -38.62
N ILE A 278 6.90 18.95 -39.16
CA ILE A 278 8.26 19.46 -38.94
C ILE A 278 8.43 20.88 -39.52
N GLN A 279 7.67 21.24 -40.56
CA GLN A 279 7.79 22.54 -41.22
C GLN A 279 7.04 23.66 -40.49
N ASP A 280 5.84 23.39 -39.95
CA ASP A 280 4.96 24.41 -39.37
C ASP A 280 4.62 24.21 -37.88
N HIS A 281 5.05 23.08 -37.30
CA HIS A 281 4.79 22.65 -35.92
C HIS A 281 3.29 22.54 -35.57
N GLN A 282 2.41 22.33 -36.57
CA GLN A 282 0.98 22.16 -36.40
C GLN A 282 0.55 20.68 -36.49
N VAL A 283 -0.68 20.40 -36.05
CA VAL A 283 -1.31 19.09 -36.22
C VAL A 283 -1.74 18.92 -37.67
N HIS A 284 -1.39 17.80 -38.29
CA HIS A 284 -1.79 17.45 -39.65
C HIS A 284 -2.50 16.09 -39.67
N THR A 285 -3.48 15.96 -40.57
CA THR A 285 -4.16 14.69 -40.84
C THR A 285 -4.13 14.42 -42.34
N GLU A 286 -3.66 13.25 -42.74
CA GLU A 286 -3.59 12.82 -44.13
C GLU A 286 -4.20 11.43 -44.30
N GLU A 287 -4.93 11.21 -45.40
CA GLU A 287 -5.43 9.89 -45.78
C GLU A 287 -4.34 9.17 -46.60
N VAL A 288 -3.76 8.13 -46.02
CA VAL A 288 -2.68 7.36 -46.64
C VAL A 288 -3.20 5.95 -46.96
N HIS A 289 -2.99 5.50 -48.19
CA HIS A 289 -3.14 4.09 -48.54
C HIS A 289 -1.84 3.38 -48.24
N GLU A 290 -1.90 2.38 -47.36
CA GLU A 290 -0.73 1.58 -47.03
C GLU A 290 -0.68 0.36 -47.95
N ALA A 291 0.31 0.35 -48.84
CA ALA A 291 0.49 -0.68 -49.84
C ALA A 291 0.79 -2.05 -49.22
N ARG A 292 1.44 -2.09 -48.06
CA ARG A 292 1.83 -3.34 -47.38
C ARG A 292 0.62 -4.13 -46.87
N THR A 293 -0.43 -3.44 -46.42
CA THR A 293 -1.61 -4.05 -45.79
C THR A 293 -2.88 -3.83 -46.59
N ASP A 294 -2.79 -3.19 -47.77
CA ASP A 294 -3.91 -2.80 -48.64
C ASP A 294 -5.09 -2.16 -47.87
N THR A 295 -4.76 -1.19 -47.04
CA THR A 295 -5.69 -0.56 -46.10
C THR A 295 -5.54 0.95 -46.16
N HIS A 296 -6.66 1.64 -46.08
CA HIS A 296 -6.66 3.10 -46.04
C HIS A 296 -6.69 3.57 -44.59
N HIS A 297 -5.78 4.46 -44.23
CA HIS A 297 -5.68 5.02 -42.89
C HIS A 297 -5.75 6.54 -42.93
N ALA A 298 -6.52 7.14 -42.02
CA ALA A 298 -6.38 8.55 -41.68
C ALA A 298 -5.30 8.67 -40.59
N VAL A 299 -4.16 9.25 -40.94
CA VAL A 299 -3.00 9.41 -40.05
C VAL A 299 -2.96 10.83 -39.54
N THR A 300 -3.04 11.01 -38.22
CA THR A 300 -2.93 12.32 -37.54
C THR A 300 -1.64 12.40 -36.74
N VAL A 301 -0.92 13.51 -36.87
CA VAL A 301 0.37 13.74 -36.20
C VAL A 301 0.32 14.93 -35.24
N PHE A 302 0.85 14.77 -34.03
CA PHE A 302 0.84 15.78 -32.95
C PHE A 302 2.26 16.10 -32.48
N PRO A 303 2.62 17.39 -32.28
CA PRO A 303 3.97 17.77 -31.86
C PRO A 303 4.19 17.57 -30.35
N ILE A 304 5.39 17.14 -29.96
CA ILE A 304 5.88 17.12 -28.58
C ILE A 304 7.05 18.09 -28.49
N PHE A 305 6.96 19.08 -27.60
CA PHE A 305 8.02 20.07 -27.36
C PHE A 305 8.85 19.71 -26.13
N ASP A 306 10.14 20.07 -26.14
CA ASP A 306 10.99 19.99 -24.95
C ASP A 306 10.78 21.18 -23.99
N ALA A 307 11.52 21.20 -22.87
CA ALA A 307 11.43 22.27 -21.87
C ALA A 307 11.90 23.65 -22.38
N LYS A 308 12.55 23.71 -23.55
CA LYS A 308 13.01 24.95 -24.21
C LYS A 308 12.03 25.44 -25.28
N GLY A 309 11.02 24.64 -25.61
CA GLY A 309 10.02 24.93 -26.64
C GLY A 309 10.38 24.42 -28.04
N ASP A 310 11.46 23.66 -28.18
CA ASP A 310 11.89 23.07 -29.45
C ASP A 310 11.15 21.74 -29.70
N LEU A 311 10.89 21.40 -30.97
CA LEU A 311 10.22 20.15 -31.34
C LEU A 311 11.11 18.95 -30.98
N ALA A 312 10.73 18.21 -29.95
CA ALA A 312 11.45 17.06 -29.44
C ALA A 312 11.06 15.75 -30.15
N ALA A 313 9.77 15.58 -30.43
CA ALA A 313 9.20 14.39 -31.03
C ALA A 313 7.81 14.68 -31.62
N SER A 314 7.19 13.68 -32.24
CA SER A 314 5.79 13.74 -32.66
C SER A 314 5.07 12.43 -32.36
N VAL A 315 3.80 12.49 -31.94
CA VAL A 315 2.91 11.33 -31.80
C VAL A 315 2.10 11.16 -33.07
N HIS A 316 2.07 9.95 -33.62
CA HIS A 316 1.30 9.58 -34.81
C HIS A 316 0.21 8.61 -34.40
N TYR A 317 -1.01 8.91 -34.79
CA TYR A 317 -2.19 8.09 -34.56
C TYR A 317 -2.82 7.75 -35.91
N ALA A 318 -2.95 6.46 -36.23
CA ALA A 318 -3.52 6.01 -37.51
C ALA A 318 -4.86 5.30 -37.29
N LYS A 319 -5.91 5.73 -38.00
CA LYS A 319 -7.25 5.15 -37.93
C LYS A 319 -7.65 4.51 -39.27
N ASP A 320 -8.11 3.27 -39.26
CA ASP A 320 -8.57 2.58 -40.47
C ASP A 320 -9.89 3.19 -41.01
N ILE A 321 -9.88 3.58 -42.29
CA ILE A 321 -11.02 4.17 -43.03
C ILE A 321 -11.42 3.34 -44.27
N THR A 322 -10.93 2.10 -44.40
CA THR A 322 -11.12 1.24 -45.58
C THR A 322 -12.60 1.00 -45.92
N LYS A 323 -13.46 0.81 -44.90
CA LYS A 323 -14.90 0.62 -45.09
C LYS A 323 -15.56 1.80 -45.81
N ARG A 324 -15.12 3.03 -45.52
CA ARG A 324 -15.66 4.26 -46.12
C ARG A 324 -15.30 4.36 -47.61
N LYS A 325 -14.04 4.07 -47.97
CA LYS A 325 -13.57 4.13 -49.37
C LYS A 325 -14.26 3.11 -50.28
N LYS A 326 -14.59 1.91 -49.76
CA LYS A 326 -15.31 0.88 -50.53
C LYS A 326 -16.71 1.32 -50.97
N ALA A 327 -17.45 2.04 -50.11
CA ALA A 327 -18.80 2.51 -50.42
C ALA A 327 -18.84 3.62 -51.49
N GLU A 328 -17.84 4.52 -51.51
CA GLU A 328 -17.75 5.58 -52.53
C GLU A 328 -17.49 5.01 -53.94
N GLN A 329 -16.72 3.92 -54.03
CA GLN A 329 -16.41 3.25 -55.29
C GLN A 329 -17.62 2.49 -55.89
N GLU A 330 -18.53 2.01 -55.06
CA GLU A 330 -19.75 1.29 -55.50
C GLU A 330 -20.72 2.20 -56.26
N LEU A 331 -20.81 3.48 -55.87
CA LEU A 331 -21.69 4.46 -56.50
C LEU A 331 -21.24 4.80 -57.93
N ILE A 332 -19.93 4.97 -58.13
CA ILE A 332 -19.32 5.25 -59.44
C ILE A 332 -19.51 4.05 -60.40
N ASN A 333 -19.47 2.83 -59.87
CA ASN A 333 -19.68 1.61 -60.64
C ASN A 333 -21.14 1.41 -61.11
N ALA A 334 -22.13 2.03 -60.46
CA ALA A 334 -23.53 1.93 -60.83
C ALA A 334 -23.90 2.76 -62.08
N GLU A 335 -23.26 3.92 -62.27
CA GLU A 335 -23.51 4.81 -63.41
C GLU A 335 -22.95 4.25 -64.73
N ALA A 336 -21.76 3.63 -64.69
CA ALA A 336 -21.21 2.87 -65.82
C ALA A 336 -22.06 1.64 -66.20
N LYS A 337 -22.80 1.08 -65.23
CA LYS A 337 -23.61 -0.15 -65.36
C LYS A 337 -24.76 0.02 -66.35
N TYR A 338 -25.42 1.19 -66.41
CA TYR A 338 -26.57 1.39 -67.29
C TYR A 338 -26.22 1.45 -68.79
N ARG A 339 -25.08 2.05 -69.15
CA ARG A 339 -24.59 2.07 -70.55
C ARG A 339 -24.07 0.69 -70.98
N ILE A 340 -23.55 -0.08 -70.03
CA ILE A 340 -23.18 -1.49 -70.18
C ILE A 340 -24.42 -2.37 -70.41
N VAL A 341 -25.55 -2.15 -69.73
CA VAL A 341 -26.74 -3.03 -69.79
C VAL A 341 -27.34 -3.20 -71.20
N ALA A 342 -27.28 -2.19 -72.09
CA ALA A 342 -27.78 -2.30 -73.46
C ALA A 342 -26.82 -3.09 -74.40
N ASP A 343 -25.51 -2.89 -74.28
CA ASP A 343 -24.47 -3.61 -75.03
C ASP A 343 -24.08 -4.97 -74.37
N ASN A 344 -24.49 -5.18 -73.12
CA ASN A 344 -24.25 -6.37 -72.29
C ASN A 344 -25.54 -7.04 -71.81
N ALA A 345 -26.64 -6.88 -72.55
CA ALA A 345 -27.81 -7.73 -72.35
C ALA A 345 -27.34 -9.20 -72.44
N TYR A 346 -27.45 -9.95 -71.33
CA TYR A 346 -26.97 -11.34 -71.25
C TYR A 346 -27.70 -12.28 -72.20
N ALA A 347 -28.91 -11.90 -72.62
CA ALA A 347 -29.66 -12.62 -73.63
C ALA A 347 -28.99 -12.44 -74.99
N TRP A 348 -28.73 -13.55 -75.68
CA TRP A 348 -28.47 -13.49 -77.11
C TRP A 348 -29.77 -13.16 -77.81
N GLU A 349 -29.92 -11.89 -78.14
CA GLU A 349 -31.05 -11.39 -78.90
C GLU A 349 -30.70 -11.35 -80.38
N PHE A 350 -31.67 -11.74 -81.19
CA PHE A 350 -31.59 -11.57 -82.62
C PHE A 350 -32.93 -11.14 -83.19
N TRP A 351 -32.87 -10.42 -84.30
CA TRP A 351 -34.03 -10.10 -85.14
C TRP A 351 -33.75 -10.66 -86.53
N MET A 352 -34.64 -11.53 -86.99
CA MET A 352 -34.59 -12.15 -88.30
C MET A 352 -35.71 -11.62 -89.20
N ALA A 353 -35.42 -11.29 -90.45
CA ALA A 353 -36.38 -10.87 -91.46
C ALA A 353 -37.24 -12.05 -91.99
N PRO A 354 -38.36 -11.79 -92.68
CA PRO A 354 -39.24 -12.84 -93.21
C PRO A 354 -38.58 -13.81 -94.21
N ASP A 355 -37.51 -13.39 -94.88
CA ASP A 355 -36.71 -14.21 -95.81
C ASP A 355 -35.71 -15.13 -95.09
N GLY A 356 -35.57 -14.99 -93.77
CA GLY A 356 -34.67 -15.77 -92.93
C GLY A 356 -33.29 -15.15 -92.70
N SER A 357 -33.04 -13.92 -93.14
CA SER A 357 -31.79 -13.18 -92.87
C SER A 357 -31.79 -12.51 -91.49
N TYR A 358 -30.64 -12.41 -90.84
CA TYR A 358 -30.51 -11.74 -89.52
C TYR A 358 -30.27 -10.23 -89.69
N LEU A 359 -31.21 -9.41 -89.22
CA LEU A 359 -31.18 -7.93 -89.28
C LEU A 359 -30.40 -7.30 -88.13
N TYR A 360 -30.43 -7.93 -86.95
CA TYR A 360 -29.68 -7.51 -85.78
C TYR A 360 -29.38 -8.74 -84.92
N THR A 361 -28.16 -8.81 -84.41
CA THR A 361 -27.76 -9.81 -83.42
C THR A 361 -26.91 -9.11 -82.37
N SER A 362 -27.29 -9.24 -81.10
CA SER A 362 -26.53 -8.65 -79.99
C SER A 362 -25.11 -9.24 -79.94
N PRO A 363 -24.06 -8.47 -79.59
CA PRO A 363 -22.69 -8.97 -79.39
C PRO A 363 -22.58 -10.15 -78.40
N SER A 364 -23.59 -10.32 -77.53
CA SER A 364 -23.73 -11.42 -76.59
C SER A 364 -23.77 -12.80 -77.25
N CYS A 365 -24.10 -12.93 -78.54
CA CYS A 365 -24.02 -14.22 -79.22
C CYS A 365 -22.59 -14.80 -79.21
N GLY A 366 -21.56 -13.93 -79.31
CA GLY A 366 -20.14 -14.32 -79.22
C GLY A 366 -19.76 -14.86 -77.85
N ARG A 367 -20.30 -14.27 -76.78
CA ARG A 367 -20.08 -14.70 -75.39
C ARG A 367 -20.84 -15.99 -75.03
N ILE A 368 -22.03 -16.18 -75.60
CA ILE A 368 -22.89 -17.33 -75.30
C ILE A 368 -22.51 -18.56 -76.13
N THR A 369 -22.27 -18.37 -77.42
CA THR A 369 -22.11 -19.49 -78.37
C THR A 369 -20.67 -19.66 -78.87
N GLY A 370 -19.81 -18.65 -78.69
CA GLY A 370 -18.48 -18.59 -79.29
C GLY A 370 -18.44 -18.10 -80.75
N TYR A 371 -19.60 -17.77 -81.33
CA TYR A 371 -19.74 -17.25 -82.71
C TYR A 371 -20.17 -15.79 -82.72
N MET A 372 -19.52 -14.97 -83.54
CA MET A 372 -19.72 -13.53 -83.58
C MET A 372 -20.97 -13.13 -84.39
N PRO A 373 -21.57 -11.95 -84.15
CA PRO A 373 -22.79 -11.51 -84.82
C PRO A 373 -22.70 -11.55 -86.35
N GLU A 374 -21.52 -11.26 -86.90
CA GLU A 374 -21.25 -11.25 -88.34
C GLU A 374 -21.32 -12.67 -88.94
N GLU A 375 -20.94 -13.69 -88.17
CA GLU A 375 -21.01 -15.10 -88.60
C GLU A 375 -22.48 -15.54 -88.74
N PHE A 376 -23.36 -15.12 -87.82
CA PHE A 376 -24.81 -15.36 -87.91
C PHE A 376 -25.48 -14.58 -89.06
N ALA A 377 -25.00 -13.36 -89.35
CA ALA A 377 -25.48 -12.58 -90.49
C ALA A 377 -25.07 -13.20 -91.84
N SER A 378 -23.89 -13.82 -91.91
CA SER A 378 -23.36 -14.45 -93.13
C SER A 378 -23.92 -15.86 -93.41
N ASP A 379 -24.36 -16.59 -92.39
CA ASP A 379 -24.90 -17.95 -92.52
C ASP A 379 -26.15 -18.14 -91.65
N SER A 380 -27.31 -18.07 -92.31
CA SER A 380 -28.61 -18.19 -91.66
C SER A 380 -28.88 -19.57 -91.03
N GLY A 381 -28.11 -20.61 -91.41
CA GLY A 381 -28.20 -21.98 -90.89
C GLY A 381 -27.36 -22.26 -89.64
N LEU A 382 -26.50 -21.33 -89.21
CA LEU A 382 -25.57 -21.52 -88.09
C LEU A 382 -26.27 -21.86 -86.77
N PHE A 383 -27.41 -21.23 -86.49
CA PHE A 383 -28.19 -21.46 -85.26
C PHE A 383 -28.56 -22.94 -85.05
N LEU A 384 -29.07 -23.63 -86.06
CA LEU A 384 -29.50 -25.04 -85.93
C LEU A 384 -28.32 -26.01 -85.81
N ARG A 385 -27.13 -25.63 -86.31
CA ARG A 385 -25.94 -26.49 -86.24
C ARG A 385 -25.31 -26.50 -84.86
N ILE A 386 -25.39 -25.41 -84.10
CA ILE A 386 -24.86 -25.33 -82.74
C ILE A 386 -25.77 -25.95 -81.68
N VAL A 387 -27.01 -26.31 -82.03
CA VAL A 387 -27.89 -27.08 -81.13
C VAL A 387 -27.36 -28.50 -80.93
N HIS A 388 -27.40 -28.99 -79.69
CA HIS A 388 -26.96 -30.35 -79.33
C HIS A 388 -27.70 -31.41 -80.18
N PRO A 389 -27.01 -32.49 -80.63
CA PRO A 389 -27.59 -33.48 -81.55
C PRO A 389 -28.94 -34.04 -81.10
N GLU A 390 -29.12 -34.32 -79.80
CA GLU A 390 -30.36 -34.83 -79.22
C GLU A 390 -31.52 -33.83 -79.24
N ASP A 391 -31.23 -32.52 -79.27
CA ASP A 391 -32.24 -31.47 -79.15
C ASP A 391 -32.58 -30.83 -80.52
N ARG A 392 -31.78 -31.09 -81.57
CA ARG A 392 -31.84 -30.42 -82.88
C ARG A 392 -33.17 -30.59 -83.62
N GLN A 393 -33.76 -31.79 -83.58
CA GLN A 393 -35.05 -32.05 -84.26
C GLN A 393 -36.17 -31.20 -83.66
N ARG A 394 -36.24 -31.14 -82.32
CA ARG A 394 -37.22 -30.32 -81.57
C ARG A 394 -37.08 -28.83 -81.88
N VAL A 395 -35.84 -28.31 -81.94
CA VAL A 395 -35.61 -26.88 -82.21
C VAL A 395 -35.96 -26.51 -83.66
N ALA A 396 -35.71 -27.40 -84.63
CA ALA A 396 -36.09 -27.17 -86.03
C ALA A 396 -37.63 -27.12 -86.22
N GLU A 397 -38.38 -27.96 -85.52
CA GLU A 397 -39.86 -27.95 -85.51
C GLU A 397 -40.40 -26.67 -84.84
N HIS A 398 -39.77 -26.22 -83.75
CA HIS A 398 -40.10 -24.96 -83.07
C HIS A 398 -39.92 -23.74 -83.99
N GLN A 399 -38.79 -23.64 -84.72
CA GLN A 399 -38.55 -22.53 -85.67
C GLN A 399 -39.54 -22.51 -86.84
N ARG A 400 -39.92 -23.68 -87.37
CA ARG A 400 -40.94 -23.77 -88.44
C ARG A 400 -42.31 -23.29 -87.96
N THR A 401 -42.67 -23.61 -86.72
CA THR A 401 -43.93 -23.19 -86.11
C THR A 401 -44.00 -21.67 -85.96
N ALA A 402 -42.91 -21.04 -85.51
CA ALA A 402 -42.83 -19.58 -85.35
C ALA A 402 -42.89 -18.81 -86.69
N ARG A 403 -42.31 -19.37 -87.76
CA ARG A 403 -42.39 -18.78 -89.11
C ARG A 403 -43.79 -18.83 -89.72
N ASN A 404 -44.62 -19.80 -89.32
CA ASN A 404 -46.01 -19.93 -89.78
C ASN A 404 -47.00 -19.05 -88.98
N GLN A 405 -46.53 -17.94 -88.41
CA GLN A 405 -47.32 -16.92 -87.70
C GLN A 405 -48.08 -17.43 -86.45
N ALA A 406 -47.65 -18.56 -85.88
CA ALA A 406 -48.10 -19.02 -84.57
C ALA A 406 -47.04 -18.72 -83.50
N THR A 407 -47.47 -18.26 -82.32
CA THR A 407 -46.56 -18.08 -81.17
C THR A 407 -46.01 -19.44 -80.76
N ALA A 408 -44.73 -19.70 -81.03
CA ALA A 408 -44.08 -20.91 -80.55
C ALA A 408 -43.73 -20.69 -79.06
N GLY A 409 -44.29 -21.52 -78.17
CA GLY A 409 -44.05 -21.40 -76.72
C GLY A 409 -42.58 -21.61 -76.35
N GLU A 410 -42.16 -21.12 -75.18
CA GLU A 410 -40.76 -21.24 -74.70
C GLU A 410 -40.24 -22.67 -74.82
N ILE A 411 -39.04 -22.83 -75.39
CA ILE A 411 -38.35 -24.10 -75.46
C ILE A 411 -37.00 -24.03 -74.77
N GLN A 412 -36.68 -25.06 -73.99
CA GLN A 412 -35.38 -25.21 -73.34
C GLN A 412 -34.60 -26.34 -74.00
N PHE A 413 -33.35 -26.08 -74.37
CA PHE A 413 -32.48 -27.02 -75.07
C PHE A 413 -31.01 -26.71 -74.83
N ARG A 414 -30.14 -27.65 -75.18
CA ARG A 414 -28.69 -27.50 -75.06
C ARG A 414 -28.07 -27.04 -76.37
N ILE A 415 -27.09 -26.15 -76.25
CA ILE A 415 -26.18 -25.81 -77.35
C ILE A 415 -24.78 -26.34 -77.05
N VAL A 416 -24.04 -26.61 -78.11
CA VAL A 416 -22.61 -26.88 -78.08
C VAL A 416 -21.90 -25.65 -78.64
N CYS A 417 -21.16 -24.97 -77.77
CA CYS A 417 -20.43 -23.77 -78.11
C CYS A 417 -19.22 -24.09 -79.00
N ARG A 418 -18.60 -23.07 -79.60
CA ARG A 418 -17.41 -23.23 -80.47
C ARG A 418 -16.23 -23.95 -79.80
N ASP A 419 -16.11 -23.85 -78.48
CA ASP A 419 -15.09 -24.49 -77.65
C ASP A 419 -15.47 -25.91 -77.17
N GLY A 420 -16.67 -26.40 -77.53
CA GLY A 420 -17.19 -27.70 -77.12
C GLY A 420 -17.98 -27.71 -75.80
N THR A 421 -18.10 -26.58 -75.09
CA THR A 421 -18.89 -26.49 -73.85
C THR A 421 -20.39 -26.58 -74.10
N VAL A 422 -21.11 -27.25 -73.18
CA VAL A 422 -22.57 -27.40 -73.25
C VAL A 422 -23.24 -26.36 -72.35
N ARG A 423 -24.18 -25.59 -72.90
CA ARG A 423 -24.96 -24.60 -72.14
C ARG A 423 -26.45 -24.82 -72.30
N TRP A 424 -27.22 -24.57 -71.24
CA TRP A 424 -28.68 -24.64 -71.27
C TRP A 424 -29.26 -23.32 -71.73
N MET A 425 -30.04 -23.38 -72.80
CA MET A 425 -30.69 -22.23 -73.39
C MET A 425 -32.19 -22.30 -73.16
N SER A 426 -32.79 -21.19 -72.73
CA SER A 426 -34.21 -20.90 -72.90
C SER A 426 -34.39 -20.01 -74.13
N HIS A 427 -35.20 -20.45 -75.07
CA HIS A 427 -35.45 -19.76 -76.33
C HIS A 427 -36.93 -19.42 -76.47
N VAL A 428 -37.18 -18.16 -76.79
CA VAL A 428 -38.51 -17.67 -77.19
C VAL A 428 -38.34 -16.93 -78.51
N CYS A 429 -39.22 -17.23 -79.45
CA CYS A 429 -39.30 -16.48 -80.69
C CYS A 429 -40.71 -15.94 -80.92
N GLN A 430 -40.79 -14.65 -81.24
CA GLN A 430 -42.05 -13.94 -81.43
C GLN A 430 -42.05 -13.24 -82.79
N PRO A 431 -43.15 -13.34 -83.56
CA PRO A 431 -43.30 -12.56 -84.78
C PRO A 431 -43.42 -11.07 -84.43
N ILE A 432 -42.68 -10.23 -85.15
CA ILE A 432 -42.77 -8.78 -85.09
C ILE A 432 -43.65 -8.32 -86.26
N TYR A 433 -44.58 -7.42 -85.95
CA TYR A 433 -45.39 -6.73 -86.93
C TYR A 433 -45.10 -5.22 -86.88
N ASP A 434 -45.24 -4.55 -88.01
CA ASP A 434 -45.23 -3.09 -88.04
C ASP A 434 -46.57 -2.51 -87.57
N GLY A 435 -46.65 -1.18 -87.47
CA GLY A 435 -47.86 -0.46 -87.08
C GLY A 435 -49.04 -0.56 -88.07
N GLN A 436 -48.88 -1.24 -89.21
CA GLN A 436 -49.95 -1.52 -90.18
C GLN A 436 -50.29 -3.01 -90.28
N GLY A 437 -49.70 -3.86 -89.43
CA GLY A 437 -49.97 -5.30 -89.37
C GLY A 437 -49.16 -6.14 -90.36
N GLN A 438 -48.18 -5.57 -91.06
CA GLN A 438 -47.29 -6.32 -91.93
C GLN A 438 -46.22 -7.06 -91.12
N HIS A 439 -46.00 -8.33 -91.44
CA HIS A 439 -45.02 -9.18 -90.76
C HIS A 439 -43.58 -8.75 -91.10
N LEU A 440 -42.86 -8.22 -90.11
CA LEU A 440 -41.47 -7.74 -90.20
C LEU A 440 -40.42 -8.80 -89.84
N GLY A 441 -40.86 -10.03 -89.58
CA GLY A 441 -39.99 -11.16 -89.23
C GLY A 441 -40.13 -11.57 -87.79
N VAL A 442 -39.09 -12.17 -87.21
CA VAL A 442 -39.14 -12.83 -85.90
C VAL A 442 -38.02 -12.33 -85.01
N ARG A 443 -38.35 -11.88 -83.79
CA ARG A 443 -37.36 -11.65 -82.73
C ARG A 443 -37.16 -12.93 -81.94
N GLY A 444 -35.93 -13.40 -81.88
CA GLY A 444 -35.51 -14.48 -81.00
C GLY A 444 -34.78 -13.91 -79.79
N SER A 445 -35.20 -14.33 -78.59
CA SER A 445 -34.47 -14.06 -77.36
C SER A 445 -33.98 -15.38 -76.79
N ASN A 446 -32.67 -15.50 -76.59
CA ASN A 446 -32.02 -16.71 -76.10
C ASN A 446 -31.34 -16.40 -74.78
N TYR A 447 -31.80 -17.00 -73.70
CA TYR A 447 -31.25 -16.84 -72.37
C TYR A 447 -30.42 -18.06 -72.01
N ASP A 448 -29.17 -17.85 -71.61
CA ASP A 448 -28.42 -18.89 -70.92
C ASP A 448 -29.02 -19.06 -69.52
N ILE A 449 -29.73 -20.17 -69.29
CA ILE A 449 -30.38 -20.48 -68.02
C ILE A 449 -29.51 -21.37 -67.12
N SER A 450 -28.23 -21.55 -67.46
CA SER A 450 -27.29 -22.31 -66.63
C SER A 450 -27.18 -21.70 -65.23
N LYS A 451 -27.02 -20.36 -65.14
CA LYS A 451 -27.03 -19.62 -63.86
C LYS A 451 -28.36 -19.64 -63.10
N ARG A 452 -29.52 -19.75 -63.79
CA ARG A 452 -30.83 -19.87 -63.11
C ARG A 452 -30.94 -21.22 -62.41
N LYS A 453 -30.39 -22.27 -63.02
CA LYS A 453 -30.27 -23.59 -62.38
C LYS A 453 -29.28 -23.58 -61.21
N ASP A 454 -28.25 -22.74 -61.25
CA ASP A 454 -27.36 -22.51 -60.11
C ASP A 454 -28.02 -21.66 -59.00
N ALA A 455 -28.78 -20.61 -59.37
CA ALA A 455 -29.49 -19.72 -58.43
C ALA A 455 -30.65 -20.41 -57.70
N GLU A 456 -31.34 -21.37 -58.33
CA GLU A 456 -32.30 -22.26 -57.65
C GLU A 456 -31.63 -23.09 -56.54
N ALA A 457 -30.34 -23.43 -56.69
CA ALA A 457 -29.55 -24.07 -55.65
C ALA A 457 -29.07 -23.08 -54.58
N GLU A 458 -28.66 -21.87 -54.96
CA GLU A 458 -28.25 -20.78 -54.05
C GLU A 458 -29.41 -20.27 -53.18
N LEU A 459 -30.63 -20.20 -53.72
CA LEU A 459 -31.84 -19.82 -52.97
C LEU A 459 -32.14 -20.83 -51.86
N ARG A 460 -31.89 -22.12 -52.13
CA ARG A 460 -32.01 -23.19 -51.13
C ARG A 460 -30.97 -23.04 -50.03
N GLU A 461 -29.72 -22.76 -50.39
CA GLU A 461 -28.63 -22.52 -49.43
C GLU A 461 -28.89 -21.26 -48.57
N THR A 462 -29.43 -20.20 -49.16
CA THR A 462 -29.78 -18.96 -48.44
C THR A 462 -30.94 -19.17 -47.46
N ALA A 463 -31.96 -19.94 -47.86
CA ALA A 463 -33.09 -20.28 -46.98
C ALA A 463 -32.64 -21.15 -45.79
N GLU A 464 -31.74 -22.11 -46.02
CA GLU A 464 -31.13 -22.91 -44.96
C GLU A 464 -30.23 -22.06 -44.04
N SER A 465 -29.45 -21.13 -44.61
CA SER A 465 -28.62 -20.18 -43.83
C SER A 465 -29.44 -19.22 -42.97
N LEU A 466 -30.57 -18.71 -43.47
CA LEU A 466 -31.46 -17.82 -42.72
C LEU A 466 -32.13 -18.56 -41.55
N ALA A 467 -32.60 -19.79 -41.77
CA ALA A 467 -33.17 -20.62 -40.71
C ALA A 467 -32.14 -20.94 -39.62
N GLU A 468 -30.88 -21.18 -40.01
CA GLU A 468 -29.77 -21.40 -39.09
C GLU A 468 -29.41 -20.13 -38.30
N ALA A 469 -29.40 -18.97 -38.95
CA ALA A 469 -29.14 -17.68 -38.29
C ALA A 469 -30.21 -17.34 -37.24
N GLN A 470 -31.49 -17.57 -37.55
CA GLN A 470 -32.60 -17.41 -36.59
C GLN A 470 -32.44 -18.34 -35.38
N ARG A 471 -32.05 -19.59 -35.62
CA ARG A 471 -31.77 -20.58 -34.56
C ARG A 471 -30.61 -20.20 -33.65
N ILE A 472 -29.49 -19.75 -34.22
CA ILE A 472 -28.30 -19.35 -33.43
C ILE A 472 -28.60 -18.10 -32.60
N ALA A 473 -29.34 -17.14 -33.15
CA ALA A 473 -29.67 -15.89 -32.48
C ALA A 473 -30.87 -16.00 -31.52
N HIS A 474 -31.49 -17.18 -31.41
CA HIS A 474 -32.71 -17.43 -30.64
C HIS A 474 -33.81 -16.39 -30.93
N ILE A 475 -33.98 -16.07 -32.21
CA ILE A 475 -34.92 -15.07 -32.70
C ILE A 475 -35.86 -15.69 -33.73
N GLY A 476 -37.14 -15.73 -33.39
CA GLY A 476 -38.20 -16.17 -34.28
C GLY A 476 -38.91 -15.00 -34.94
N SER A 477 -39.49 -15.22 -36.12
CA SER A 477 -40.28 -14.24 -36.85
C SER A 477 -41.72 -14.69 -36.96
N TRP A 478 -42.65 -13.75 -36.86
CA TRP A 478 -44.08 -14.01 -37.01
C TRP A 478 -44.75 -13.02 -37.93
N GLU A 479 -45.85 -13.46 -38.55
CA GLU A 479 -46.69 -12.67 -39.41
C GLU A 479 -48.16 -12.93 -39.06
N LEU A 480 -48.92 -11.87 -38.79
CA LEU A 480 -50.33 -11.91 -38.47
C LEU A 480 -51.10 -11.20 -39.58
N ASP A 481 -51.83 -11.97 -40.37
CA ASP A 481 -52.83 -11.44 -41.29
C ASP A 481 -54.04 -10.95 -40.49
N LEU A 482 -54.28 -9.63 -40.53
CA LEU A 482 -55.33 -8.98 -39.76
C LEU A 482 -56.73 -9.15 -40.37
N ARG A 483 -56.83 -9.55 -41.64
CA ARG A 483 -58.11 -9.80 -42.32
C ARG A 483 -58.63 -11.20 -42.01
N SER A 484 -57.72 -12.18 -41.95
CA SER A 484 -58.05 -13.58 -41.65
C SER A 484 -57.79 -13.99 -40.21
N ASN A 485 -57.18 -13.10 -39.40
CA ASN A 485 -56.69 -13.37 -38.04
C ASN A 485 -55.79 -14.61 -37.96
N LYS A 486 -54.99 -14.85 -39.01
CA LYS A 486 -54.15 -16.02 -39.13
C LYS A 486 -52.71 -15.66 -38.77
N LEU A 487 -52.24 -16.21 -37.66
CA LEU A 487 -50.87 -16.04 -37.17
C LEU A 487 -49.96 -17.14 -37.73
N GLN A 488 -48.89 -16.74 -38.40
CA GLN A 488 -47.84 -17.60 -38.92
C GLN A 488 -46.55 -17.37 -38.14
N TRP A 489 -45.88 -18.45 -37.77
CA TRP A 489 -44.64 -18.44 -37.00
C TRP A 489 -43.53 -19.15 -37.78
N SER A 490 -42.30 -18.65 -37.64
CA SER A 490 -41.12 -19.43 -38.00
C SER A 490 -40.93 -20.61 -37.06
N ASP A 491 -40.19 -21.63 -37.51
CA ASP A 491 -39.93 -22.83 -36.72
C ASP A 491 -39.21 -22.53 -35.38
N GLU A 492 -38.49 -21.42 -35.28
CA GLU A 492 -37.80 -21.00 -34.05
C GLU A 492 -38.77 -20.48 -32.97
N ILE A 493 -39.89 -19.84 -33.31
CA ILE A 493 -40.88 -19.41 -32.30
C ILE A 493 -41.46 -20.64 -31.58
N TYR A 494 -41.78 -21.70 -32.31
CA TYR A 494 -42.25 -22.95 -31.73
C TYR A 494 -41.24 -23.55 -30.73
N ARG A 495 -39.93 -23.38 -30.96
CA ARG A 495 -38.86 -23.81 -30.04
C ARG A 495 -38.72 -22.89 -28.84
N ILE A 496 -38.77 -21.56 -29.04
CA ILE A 496 -38.69 -20.59 -27.94
C ILE A 496 -39.82 -20.81 -26.94
N PHE A 497 -41.03 -21.07 -27.43
CA PHE A 497 -42.26 -21.24 -26.66
C PHE A 497 -42.47 -22.69 -26.19
N ASP A 498 -41.65 -23.65 -26.64
CA ASP A 498 -41.77 -25.09 -26.35
C ASP A 498 -43.15 -25.67 -26.72
N ILE A 499 -43.62 -25.35 -27.93
CA ILE A 499 -44.95 -25.72 -28.43
C ILE A 499 -44.83 -26.56 -29.70
N ASP A 500 -45.57 -27.66 -29.73
CA ASP A 500 -45.75 -28.46 -30.93
C ASP A 500 -46.61 -27.70 -31.96
N ARG A 501 -46.10 -27.60 -33.19
CA ARG A 501 -46.75 -26.92 -34.33
C ARG A 501 -48.16 -27.44 -34.61
N SER A 502 -48.45 -28.71 -34.30
CA SER A 502 -49.76 -29.32 -34.50
C SER A 502 -50.82 -28.93 -33.45
N LEU A 503 -50.40 -28.34 -32.33
CA LEU A 503 -51.27 -28.02 -31.19
C LEU A 503 -51.62 -26.52 -31.09
N PHE A 504 -51.04 -25.66 -31.94
CA PHE A 504 -51.22 -24.22 -31.85
C PHE A 504 -52.40 -23.70 -32.69
N GLY A 505 -53.29 -22.91 -32.06
CA GLY A 505 -54.51 -22.38 -32.69
C GLY A 505 -54.32 -21.28 -33.74
N ALA A 506 -53.07 -20.90 -34.06
CA ALA A 506 -52.70 -19.96 -35.13
C ALA A 506 -53.47 -18.63 -35.12
N SER A 507 -53.74 -18.07 -33.94
CA SER A 507 -54.41 -16.78 -33.76
C SER A 507 -53.71 -15.92 -32.70
N PHE A 508 -53.96 -14.61 -32.74
CA PHE A 508 -53.42 -13.67 -31.75
C PHE A 508 -53.84 -14.02 -30.31
N GLU A 509 -55.09 -14.44 -30.09
CA GLU A 509 -55.57 -14.81 -28.75
C GLU A 509 -54.87 -16.08 -28.22
N ALA A 510 -54.56 -17.04 -29.10
CA ALA A 510 -53.79 -18.21 -28.71
C ALA A 510 -52.37 -17.87 -28.26
N PHE A 511 -51.78 -16.79 -28.80
CA PHE A 511 -50.51 -16.25 -28.33
C PHE A 511 -50.64 -15.59 -26.94
N VAL A 512 -51.64 -14.72 -26.74
CA VAL A 512 -51.83 -14.00 -25.47
C VAL A 512 -52.04 -14.96 -24.29
N GLU A 513 -52.65 -16.12 -24.51
CA GLU A 513 -52.79 -17.15 -23.46
C GLU A 513 -51.46 -17.75 -22.99
N LEU A 514 -50.39 -17.67 -23.79
CA LEU A 514 -49.04 -18.14 -23.45
C LEU A 514 -48.23 -17.09 -22.66
N VAL A 515 -48.68 -15.83 -22.69
CA VAL A 515 -48.11 -14.74 -21.91
C VAL A 515 -48.49 -14.91 -20.44
N HIS A 516 -47.55 -14.59 -19.54
CA HIS A 516 -47.76 -14.62 -18.10
C HIS A 516 -49.00 -13.80 -17.70
N PRO A 517 -49.89 -14.30 -16.82
CA PRO A 517 -51.18 -13.68 -16.51
C PRO A 517 -51.14 -12.17 -16.24
N ASP A 518 -50.15 -11.73 -15.45
CA ASP A 518 -49.95 -10.31 -15.10
C ASP A 518 -49.56 -9.42 -16.29
N ASP A 519 -48.94 -10.01 -17.32
CA ASP A 519 -48.38 -9.28 -18.47
C ASP A 519 -49.36 -9.26 -19.66
N ARG A 520 -50.43 -10.05 -19.63
CA ARG A 520 -51.39 -10.20 -20.75
C ARG A 520 -52.05 -8.89 -21.16
N LEU A 521 -52.50 -8.10 -20.17
CA LEU A 521 -53.10 -6.78 -20.42
C LEU A 521 -52.09 -5.83 -21.06
N PHE A 522 -50.87 -5.80 -20.52
CA PHE A 522 -49.79 -4.98 -21.04
C PHE A 522 -49.45 -5.31 -22.50
N VAL A 523 -49.30 -6.59 -22.85
CA VAL A 523 -49.01 -7.02 -24.23
C VAL A 523 -50.17 -6.69 -25.17
N ARG A 524 -51.42 -6.89 -24.73
CA ARG A 524 -52.61 -6.58 -25.52
C ARG A 524 -52.74 -5.08 -25.79
N ASP A 525 -52.49 -4.25 -24.79
CA ASP A 525 -52.53 -2.80 -24.92
C ASP A 525 -51.39 -2.30 -25.83
N ALA A 526 -50.18 -2.85 -25.71
CA ALA A 526 -49.06 -2.53 -26.57
C ALA A 526 -49.37 -2.83 -28.05
N TYR A 527 -49.92 -4.02 -28.34
CA TYR A 527 -50.33 -4.39 -29.69
C TYR A 527 -51.47 -3.49 -30.21
N THR A 528 -52.53 -3.29 -29.42
CA THR A 528 -53.70 -2.50 -29.82
C THR A 528 -53.34 -1.04 -30.08
N ASN A 529 -52.50 -0.45 -29.23
CA ASN A 529 -52.03 0.93 -29.40
C ASN A 529 -51.11 1.05 -30.63
N SER A 530 -50.25 0.07 -30.89
CA SER A 530 -49.39 0.06 -32.07
C SER A 530 -50.18 0.07 -33.38
N VAL A 531 -51.23 -0.76 -33.48
CA VAL A 531 -52.13 -0.79 -34.66
C VAL A 531 -52.94 0.50 -34.77
N ARG A 532 -53.42 1.07 -33.65
CA ARG A 532 -54.22 2.30 -33.65
C ARG A 532 -53.40 3.54 -33.98
N GLU A 533 -52.23 3.67 -33.37
CA GLU A 533 -51.38 4.87 -33.45
C GLU A 533 -50.33 4.78 -34.56
N ARG A 534 -50.21 3.61 -35.20
CA ARG A 534 -49.26 3.32 -36.29
C ARG A 534 -47.80 3.47 -35.87
N ILE A 535 -47.50 3.06 -34.65
CA ILE A 535 -46.15 3.12 -34.06
C ILE A 535 -45.70 1.69 -33.78
N PRO A 536 -44.50 1.28 -34.22
CA PRO A 536 -43.95 -0.01 -33.84
C PRO A 536 -43.73 -0.08 -32.34
N TYR A 537 -43.93 -1.25 -31.73
CA TYR A 537 -43.56 -1.46 -30.34
C TYR A 537 -42.35 -2.36 -30.22
N ASP A 538 -41.57 -2.14 -29.15
CA ASP A 538 -40.51 -2.99 -28.68
C ASP A 538 -40.74 -3.17 -27.16
N ILE A 539 -41.22 -4.35 -26.77
CA ILE A 539 -41.61 -4.64 -25.38
C ILE A 539 -40.89 -5.88 -24.88
N VAL A 540 -40.67 -5.92 -23.57
CA VAL A 540 -40.21 -7.12 -22.86
C VAL A 540 -41.33 -7.62 -21.98
N HIS A 541 -41.66 -8.90 -22.08
CA HIS A 541 -42.69 -9.54 -21.28
C HIS A 541 -42.34 -10.99 -20.94
N ARG A 542 -43.11 -11.58 -20.03
CA ARG A 542 -42.91 -12.94 -19.54
C ARG A 542 -43.80 -13.95 -20.25
N LEU A 543 -43.25 -15.10 -20.57
CA LEU A 543 -43.99 -16.30 -20.98
C LEU A 543 -44.10 -17.27 -19.81
N LEU A 544 -45.26 -17.91 -19.67
CA LEU A 544 -45.48 -18.99 -18.70
C LEU A 544 -45.40 -20.33 -19.41
N MET A 545 -44.34 -21.07 -19.14
CA MET A 545 -44.08 -22.37 -19.77
C MET A 545 -44.95 -23.48 -19.13
N LYS A 546 -45.14 -24.61 -19.83
CA LYS A 546 -45.96 -25.73 -19.33
C LYS A 546 -45.44 -26.37 -18.04
N ASP A 547 -44.13 -26.31 -17.80
CA ASP A 547 -43.49 -26.79 -16.57
C ASP A 547 -43.58 -25.79 -15.41
N GLY A 548 -44.22 -24.63 -15.63
CA GLY A 548 -44.35 -23.54 -14.65
C GLY A 548 -43.15 -22.60 -14.60
N SER A 549 -42.11 -22.81 -15.43
CA SER A 549 -41.00 -21.88 -15.54
C SER A 549 -41.38 -20.61 -16.29
N ILE A 550 -40.63 -19.53 -16.04
CA ILE A 550 -40.82 -18.23 -16.70
C ILE A 550 -39.67 -17.97 -17.66
N LYS A 551 -40.01 -17.58 -18.89
CA LYS A 551 -39.06 -17.03 -19.86
C LYS A 551 -39.32 -15.54 -20.08
N TYR A 552 -38.26 -14.80 -20.35
CA TYR A 552 -38.35 -13.40 -20.76
C TYR A 552 -38.13 -13.31 -22.26
N VAL A 553 -39.06 -12.67 -22.96
CA VAL A 553 -38.94 -12.45 -24.40
C VAL A 553 -39.03 -10.96 -24.71
N GLN A 554 -38.24 -10.56 -25.71
CA GLN A 554 -38.34 -9.24 -26.32
C GLN A 554 -39.12 -9.36 -27.61
N GLU A 555 -40.23 -8.65 -27.71
CA GLU A 555 -41.11 -8.67 -28.86
C GLU A 555 -41.14 -7.32 -29.56
N ARG A 556 -40.89 -7.37 -30.87
CA ARG A 556 -40.95 -6.22 -31.76
C ARG A 556 -41.99 -6.44 -32.82
N CYS A 557 -42.78 -5.43 -33.12
CA CYS A 557 -43.82 -5.51 -34.14
C CYS A 557 -43.88 -4.23 -34.98
N GLU A 558 -44.04 -4.42 -36.28
CA GLU A 558 -44.40 -3.41 -37.26
C GLU A 558 -45.70 -3.84 -37.97
N THR A 559 -46.58 -2.88 -38.26
CA THR A 559 -47.84 -3.12 -38.98
C THR A 559 -47.82 -2.43 -40.32
N HIS A 560 -48.17 -3.15 -41.37
CA HIS A 560 -48.34 -2.67 -42.73
C HIS A 560 -49.80 -2.30 -43.00
N TYR A 561 -50.01 -1.18 -43.67
CA TYR A 561 -51.33 -0.61 -43.97
C TYR A 561 -51.56 -0.54 -45.49
N ASP A 562 -52.81 -0.67 -45.93
CA ASP A 562 -53.17 -0.45 -47.33
C ASP A 562 -53.32 1.04 -47.69
N GLU A 563 -53.52 1.34 -48.98
CA GLU A 563 -53.71 2.70 -49.50
C GLU A 563 -54.94 3.41 -48.90
N ALA A 564 -55.92 2.66 -48.39
CA ALA A 564 -57.09 3.19 -47.68
C ALA A 564 -56.82 3.43 -46.18
N GLY A 565 -55.60 3.10 -45.71
CA GLY A 565 -55.16 3.30 -44.33
C GLY A 565 -55.60 2.20 -43.35
N ASN A 566 -56.12 1.08 -43.83
CA ASN A 566 -56.49 -0.06 -42.98
C ASN A 566 -55.28 -0.95 -42.72
N ALA A 567 -55.16 -1.48 -41.50
CA ALA A 567 -54.09 -2.42 -41.16
C ALA A 567 -54.30 -3.77 -41.87
N VAL A 568 -53.29 -4.24 -42.60
CA VAL A 568 -53.37 -5.45 -43.43
C VAL A 568 -52.63 -6.61 -42.81
N CYS A 569 -51.41 -6.35 -42.35
CA CYS A 569 -50.52 -7.38 -41.83
C CYS A 569 -49.65 -6.80 -40.73
N SER A 570 -49.52 -7.50 -39.61
CA SER A 570 -48.50 -7.20 -38.60
C SER A 570 -47.41 -8.24 -38.67
N MET A 571 -46.15 -7.81 -38.73
CA MET A 571 -45.01 -8.70 -38.68
C MET A 571 -44.09 -8.32 -37.53
N GLY A 572 -43.40 -9.31 -36.98
CA GLY A 572 -42.60 -9.08 -35.79
C GLY A 572 -41.57 -10.15 -35.55
N THR A 573 -40.75 -9.89 -34.54
CA THR A 573 -39.74 -10.82 -34.05
C THR A 573 -39.90 -11.03 -32.56
N VAL A 574 -39.67 -12.26 -32.11
CA VAL A 574 -39.58 -12.62 -30.70
C VAL A 574 -38.20 -13.18 -30.43
N GLN A 575 -37.48 -12.58 -29.48
CA GLN A 575 -36.16 -13.05 -29.06
C GLN A 575 -36.22 -13.55 -27.60
N ASP A 576 -35.68 -14.74 -27.33
CA ASP A 576 -35.48 -15.21 -25.96
C ASP A 576 -34.33 -14.43 -25.31
N ILE A 577 -34.62 -13.68 -24.25
CA ILE A 577 -33.66 -12.85 -23.51
C ILE A 577 -33.52 -13.30 -22.06
N THR A 578 -33.94 -14.54 -21.76
CA THR A 578 -33.99 -15.07 -20.39
C THR A 578 -32.61 -15.08 -19.72
N GLU A 579 -31.57 -15.51 -20.43
CA GLU A 579 -30.20 -15.54 -19.90
C GLU A 579 -29.69 -14.13 -19.60
N ARG A 580 -29.84 -13.20 -20.55
CA ARG A 580 -29.50 -11.78 -20.35
C ARG A 580 -30.21 -11.18 -19.13
N LYS A 581 -31.50 -11.47 -18.94
CA LYS A 581 -32.25 -10.96 -17.79
C LYS A 581 -31.77 -11.55 -16.46
N ARG A 582 -31.39 -12.83 -16.43
CA ARG A 582 -30.78 -13.45 -15.24
C ARG A 582 -29.43 -12.82 -14.89
N ASP A 583 -28.62 -12.49 -15.89
CA ASP A 583 -27.33 -11.82 -15.70
C ASP A 583 -27.50 -10.38 -15.20
N GLU A 584 -28.43 -9.62 -15.77
CA GLU A 584 -28.77 -8.26 -15.31
C GLU A 584 -29.22 -8.27 -13.84
N GLU A 585 -30.12 -9.18 -13.47
CA GLU A 585 -30.58 -9.32 -12.08
C GLU A 585 -29.46 -9.76 -11.13
N ALA A 586 -28.54 -10.61 -11.58
CA ALA A 586 -27.38 -11.03 -10.79
C ALA A 586 -26.41 -9.87 -10.54
N ILE A 587 -26.13 -9.06 -11.57
CA ILE A 587 -25.30 -7.86 -11.46
C ILE A 587 -25.96 -6.83 -10.54
N GLU A 588 -27.26 -6.59 -10.67
CA GLU A 588 -27.96 -5.63 -9.82
C GLU A 588 -27.95 -6.07 -8.34
N ARG A 589 -28.09 -7.37 -8.06
CA ARG A 589 -27.90 -7.93 -6.72
C ARG A 589 -26.48 -7.71 -6.20
N GLN A 590 -25.46 -7.95 -7.02
CA GLN A 590 -24.05 -7.71 -6.65
C GLN A 590 -23.74 -6.22 -6.40
N LEU A 591 -24.34 -5.31 -7.18
CA LEU A 591 -24.18 -3.87 -6.99
C LEU A 591 -24.80 -3.41 -5.67
N LYS A 592 -26.06 -3.79 -5.40
CA LYS A 592 -26.74 -3.50 -4.13
C LYS A 592 -25.93 -4.01 -2.94
N PHE A 593 -25.35 -5.20 -3.08
CA PHE A 593 -24.46 -5.82 -2.10
C PHE A 593 -23.20 -4.97 -1.84
N MET A 594 -22.49 -4.55 -2.90
CA MET A 594 -21.30 -3.71 -2.77
C MET A 594 -21.58 -2.37 -2.08
N THR A 595 -22.70 -1.71 -2.43
CA THR A 595 -23.09 -0.45 -1.78
C THR A 595 -23.37 -0.62 -0.29
N ALA A 596 -24.13 -1.66 0.09
CA ALA A 596 -24.44 -1.91 1.50
C ALA A 596 -23.18 -2.15 2.35
N LEU A 597 -22.16 -2.83 1.79
CA LEU A 597 -20.87 -3.04 2.44
C LEU A 597 -20.05 -1.77 2.59
N SER A 598 -20.04 -0.90 1.57
CA SER A 598 -19.36 0.39 1.64
C SER A 598 -19.94 1.27 2.74
N ASP A 599 -21.27 1.28 2.88
CA ASP A 599 -21.97 2.06 3.91
C ASP A 599 -21.63 1.57 5.33
N ILE A 600 -21.54 0.25 5.51
CA ILE A 600 -21.08 -0.36 6.78
C ILE A 600 -19.63 0.04 7.06
N GLY A 601 -18.74 -0.08 6.08
CA GLY A 601 -17.34 0.30 6.20
C GLY A 601 -17.13 1.77 6.56
N MET A 602 -17.94 2.67 5.98
CA MET A 602 -17.92 4.11 6.28
C MET A 602 -18.46 4.41 7.69
N ALA A 603 -19.58 3.80 8.08
CA ALA A 603 -20.15 3.98 9.43
C ALA A 603 -19.15 3.54 10.50
N ILE A 604 -18.48 2.42 10.27
CA ILE A 604 -17.46 1.87 11.16
C ILE A 604 -16.21 2.76 11.23
N SER A 605 -15.73 3.28 10.08
CA SER A 605 -14.52 4.11 10.03
C SER A 605 -14.72 5.53 10.57
N SER A 606 -15.97 6.00 10.67
CA SER A 606 -16.30 7.36 11.13
C SER A 606 -16.21 7.56 12.65
N SER A 607 -16.23 6.47 13.44
CA SER A 607 -16.17 6.52 14.90
C SER A 607 -14.82 6.01 15.41
N LEU A 608 -14.13 6.84 16.19
CA LEU A 608 -12.91 6.47 16.90
C LEU A 608 -13.19 5.71 18.21
N ASP A 609 -14.46 5.63 18.65
CA ASP A 609 -14.85 4.85 19.83
C ASP A 609 -15.24 3.43 19.41
N MET A 610 -14.41 2.46 19.82
CA MET A 610 -14.58 1.04 19.55
C MET A 610 -15.93 0.50 20.01
N ARG A 611 -16.47 0.93 21.16
CA ARG A 611 -17.76 0.40 21.65
C ARG A 611 -18.90 0.90 20.79
N VAL A 612 -18.88 2.17 20.41
CA VAL A 612 -19.90 2.76 19.52
C VAL A 612 -19.87 2.05 18.17
N THR A 613 -18.67 1.88 17.60
CA THR A 613 -18.45 1.20 16.32
C THR A 613 -18.97 -0.24 16.32
N LEU A 614 -18.67 -1.02 17.37
CA LEU A 614 -19.12 -2.42 17.46
C LEU A 614 -20.64 -2.52 17.66
N ASN A 615 -21.27 -1.61 18.40
CA ASN A 615 -22.73 -1.62 18.55
C ASN A 615 -23.44 -1.27 17.23
N ILE A 616 -22.92 -0.30 16.47
CA ILE A 616 -23.45 0.03 15.13
C ILE A 616 -23.31 -1.17 14.20
N LEU A 617 -22.16 -1.85 14.23
CA LEU A 617 -21.92 -3.05 13.43
C LEU A 617 -22.95 -4.14 13.76
N LEU A 618 -23.13 -4.44 15.05
CA LEU A 618 -24.08 -5.47 15.47
C LEU A 618 -25.52 -5.12 15.11
N ASP A 619 -25.91 -3.84 15.19
CA ASP A 619 -27.25 -3.37 14.80
C ASP A 619 -27.50 -3.56 13.29
N ARG A 620 -26.53 -3.17 12.45
CA ARG A 620 -26.58 -3.37 10.99
C ARG A 620 -26.60 -4.85 10.62
N LEU A 621 -25.73 -5.64 11.25
CA LEU A 621 -25.67 -7.09 11.05
C LEU A 621 -27.02 -7.73 11.35
N LYS A 622 -27.61 -7.39 12.51
CA LYS A 622 -28.92 -7.90 12.92
C LYS A 622 -30.01 -7.55 11.92
N ALA A 623 -30.06 -6.29 11.48
CA ALA A 623 -31.06 -5.81 10.54
C ALA A 623 -30.98 -6.48 9.16
N GLN A 624 -29.76 -6.73 8.65
CA GLN A 624 -29.56 -7.27 7.30
C GLN A 624 -29.57 -8.79 7.23
N LEU A 625 -28.97 -9.47 8.22
CA LEU A 625 -28.89 -10.93 8.24
C LEU A 625 -30.06 -11.60 8.95
N GLY A 626 -30.92 -10.83 9.61
CA GLY A 626 -32.10 -11.34 10.32
C GLY A 626 -31.74 -12.29 11.45
N VAL A 627 -30.63 -12.02 12.16
CA VAL A 627 -30.16 -12.86 13.27
C VAL A 627 -30.88 -12.51 14.58
N ASP A 628 -31.02 -13.46 15.48
CA ASP A 628 -31.72 -13.27 16.76
C ASP A 628 -30.85 -12.49 17.75
N ALA A 629 -29.57 -12.86 17.86
CA ALA A 629 -28.56 -12.19 18.67
C ALA A 629 -27.16 -12.32 18.07
N ALA A 630 -26.30 -11.37 18.39
CA ALA A 630 -24.90 -11.38 17.99
C ALA A 630 -24.03 -10.63 19.01
N ASP A 631 -22.80 -11.09 19.20
CA ASP A 631 -21.81 -10.40 20.02
C ASP A 631 -20.40 -10.47 19.42
N VAL A 632 -19.55 -9.56 19.89
CA VAL A 632 -18.14 -9.50 19.51
C VAL A 632 -17.29 -9.72 20.75
N MET A 633 -16.54 -10.82 20.74
CA MET A 633 -15.53 -11.13 21.73
C MET A 633 -14.17 -10.59 21.28
N MET A 634 -13.55 -9.76 22.10
CA MET A 634 -12.23 -9.18 21.86
C MET A 634 -11.14 -10.00 22.50
N LEU A 635 -10.07 -10.28 21.75
CA LEU A 635 -8.90 -11.00 22.24
C LEU A 635 -7.89 -10.03 22.85
N ASP A 636 -7.63 -10.19 24.14
CA ASP A 636 -6.48 -9.60 24.79
C ASP A 636 -5.22 -10.41 24.44
N GLN A 637 -4.23 -9.75 23.82
CA GLN A 637 -3.04 -10.42 23.29
C GLN A 637 -2.07 -10.87 24.39
N ASP A 638 -2.13 -10.26 25.58
CA ASP A 638 -1.20 -10.53 26.68
C ASP A 638 -1.70 -11.70 27.53
N THR A 639 -3.00 -11.73 27.80
CA THR A 639 -3.65 -12.75 28.64
C THR A 639 -4.22 -13.92 27.83
N LEU A 640 -4.44 -13.74 26.52
CA LEU A 640 -5.08 -14.69 25.62
C LEU A 640 -6.53 -15.04 25.99
N TYR A 641 -7.22 -14.12 26.65
CA TYR A 641 -8.64 -14.21 26.95
C TYR A 641 -9.48 -13.43 25.94
N LEU A 642 -10.60 -14.03 25.55
CA LEU A 642 -11.69 -13.45 24.80
C LEU A 642 -12.71 -12.89 25.80
N SER A 643 -13.06 -11.61 25.65
CA SER A 643 -14.04 -10.93 26.51
C SER A 643 -15.06 -10.16 25.67
N CYS A 644 -16.32 -10.14 26.12
CA CYS A 644 -17.41 -9.54 25.37
C CYS A 644 -17.26 -8.01 25.32
N ALA A 645 -17.06 -7.46 24.12
CA ALA A 645 -16.90 -6.02 23.90
C ALA A 645 -18.23 -5.35 23.54
N ALA A 646 -19.07 -6.03 22.77
CA ALA A 646 -20.41 -5.57 22.40
C ALA A 646 -21.33 -6.76 22.18
N ALA A 647 -22.60 -6.61 22.52
CA ALA A 647 -23.61 -7.65 22.39
C ALA A 647 -25.00 -7.04 22.14
N LEU A 648 -25.77 -7.64 21.22
CA LEU A 648 -27.09 -7.19 20.81
C LEU A 648 -28.05 -8.39 20.62
N GLY A 649 -29.31 -8.27 21.05
CA GLY A 649 -30.36 -9.29 20.84
C GLY A 649 -30.49 -10.38 21.91
N PHE A 650 -29.68 -10.30 22.97
CA PHE A 650 -29.78 -11.16 24.16
C PHE A 650 -30.89 -10.69 25.10
N ARG A 651 -31.59 -11.64 25.75
CA ARG A 651 -32.63 -11.37 26.76
C ARG A 651 -32.04 -11.08 28.14
N THR A 652 -30.85 -11.58 28.40
CA THR A 652 -30.10 -11.44 29.65
C THR A 652 -28.80 -10.67 29.43
N SER A 653 -28.26 -10.09 30.50
CA SER A 653 -26.94 -9.44 30.48
C SER A 653 -25.79 -10.42 30.74
N ALA A 654 -26.03 -11.74 30.71
CA ALA A 654 -25.05 -12.75 31.09
C ALA A 654 -23.83 -12.75 30.16
N ILE A 655 -24.06 -12.58 28.84
CA ILE A 655 -23.01 -12.58 27.80
C ILE A 655 -21.91 -11.55 28.07
N ARG A 656 -22.27 -10.37 28.59
CA ARG A 656 -21.32 -9.27 28.89
C ARG A 656 -20.32 -9.60 30.01
N LYS A 657 -20.59 -10.63 30.81
CA LYS A 657 -19.72 -11.09 31.91
C LYS A 657 -18.87 -12.31 31.52
N ILE A 658 -19.06 -12.85 30.32
CA ILE A 658 -18.33 -14.03 29.87
C ILE A 658 -16.92 -13.62 29.44
N SER A 659 -15.95 -14.35 29.97
CA SER A 659 -14.55 -14.31 29.54
C SER A 659 -14.06 -15.74 29.43
N LEU A 660 -13.38 -16.06 28.33
CA LEU A 660 -12.92 -17.41 28.03
C LEU A 660 -11.55 -17.40 27.36
N ARG A 661 -10.72 -18.39 27.65
CA ARG A 661 -9.39 -18.50 27.04
C ARG A 661 -9.50 -18.99 25.59
N ILE A 662 -8.59 -18.55 24.73
CA ILE A 662 -8.48 -19.12 23.38
C ILE A 662 -8.35 -20.67 23.43
N GLY A 663 -9.01 -21.35 22.50
CA GLY A 663 -9.15 -22.82 22.47
C GLY A 663 -10.26 -23.41 23.36
N MET A 664 -10.82 -22.64 24.31
CA MET A 664 -11.96 -23.07 25.13
C MET A 664 -13.29 -22.59 24.55
N GLY A 665 -14.36 -23.36 24.72
CA GLY A 665 -15.68 -23.04 24.17
C GLY A 665 -15.70 -22.95 22.63
N HIS A 666 -16.83 -22.57 22.04
CA HIS A 666 -16.95 -22.49 20.59
C HIS A 666 -16.20 -21.27 20.02
N ALA A 667 -16.33 -20.10 20.64
CA ALA A 667 -15.60 -18.89 20.23
C ALA A 667 -14.08 -19.08 20.29
N GLY A 668 -13.56 -19.59 21.40
CA GLY A 668 -12.12 -19.81 21.55
C GLY A 668 -11.57 -20.84 20.55
N ARG A 669 -12.37 -21.85 20.18
CA ARG A 669 -12.00 -22.79 19.11
C ARG A 669 -11.99 -22.13 17.73
N ALA A 670 -13.00 -21.32 17.39
CA ALA A 670 -13.02 -20.59 16.11
C ALA A 670 -11.80 -19.69 15.96
N ALA A 671 -11.43 -18.97 17.03
CA ALA A 671 -10.21 -18.18 17.09
C ALA A 671 -8.95 -19.04 16.89
N MET A 672 -8.78 -20.12 17.67
CA MET A 672 -7.59 -20.97 17.62
C MET A 672 -7.40 -21.67 16.27
N GLU A 673 -8.49 -22.21 15.71
CA GLU A 673 -8.51 -22.94 14.44
C GLU A 673 -8.49 -21.99 13.24
N ARG A 674 -8.70 -20.67 13.44
CA ARG A 674 -8.76 -19.63 12.38
C ARG A 674 -9.75 -19.95 11.27
N ARG A 675 -10.88 -20.56 11.63
CA ARG A 675 -11.96 -20.89 10.69
C ARG A 675 -13.31 -20.63 11.32
N THR A 676 -14.28 -20.36 10.46
CA THR A 676 -15.68 -20.25 10.83
C THR A 676 -16.17 -21.59 11.39
N LEU A 677 -16.81 -21.56 12.57
CA LEU A 677 -17.46 -22.72 13.17
C LEU A 677 -18.98 -22.53 13.08
N ILE A 678 -19.66 -23.54 12.54
CA ILE A 678 -21.11 -23.57 12.37
C ILE A 678 -21.65 -24.76 13.16
N ILE A 679 -22.65 -24.51 14.00
CA ILE A 679 -23.31 -25.50 14.83
C ILE A 679 -24.82 -25.34 14.59
N ALA A 680 -25.40 -26.26 13.82
CA ALA A 680 -26.83 -26.24 13.49
C ALA A 680 -27.71 -26.51 14.72
N ASP A 681 -27.21 -27.31 15.68
CA ASP A 681 -27.87 -27.62 16.95
C ASP A 681 -26.83 -27.64 18.09
N LEU A 682 -26.96 -26.67 19.01
CA LEU A 682 -26.13 -26.49 20.20
C LEU A 682 -26.39 -27.58 21.26
N GLY A 683 -27.54 -28.25 21.23
CA GLY A 683 -27.94 -29.18 22.28
C GLY A 683 -27.76 -28.59 23.69
N ASP A 684 -27.07 -29.33 24.56
CA ASP A 684 -26.86 -28.95 25.98
C ASP A 684 -25.49 -28.30 26.26
N THR A 685 -24.74 -27.92 25.22
CA THR A 685 -23.34 -27.45 25.32
C THR A 685 -23.17 -25.99 25.75
N LEU A 686 -24.25 -25.21 25.81
CA LEU A 686 -24.24 -23.83 26.32
C LEU A 686 -24.01 -23.78 27.83
N THR A 687 -23.25 -22.77 28.27
CA THR A 687 -23.10 -22.45 29.69
C THR A 687 -24.46 -22.20 30.33
N ARG A 688 -24.60 -22.57 31.62
CA ARG A 688 -25.87 -22.45 32.37
C ARG A 688 -26.53 -21.08 32.23
N SER A 689 -25.72 -20.02 32.13
CA SER A 689 -26.13 -18.63 32.00
C SER A 689 -26.75 -18.26 30.65
N LEU A 690 -26.45 -18.99 29.57
CA LEU A 690 -26.99 -18.77 28.23
C LEU A 690 -28.12 -19.75 27.86
N ARG A 691 -28.39 -20.78 28.68
CA ARG A 691 -29.50 -21.72 28.45
C ARG A 691 -30.88 -21.04 28.48
N GLU A 692 -31.04 -20.00 29.31
CA GLU A 692 -32.29 -19.24 29.44
C GLU A 692 -32.62 -18.40 28.19
N GLU A 693 -31.67 -18.22 27.27
CA GLU A 693 -31.87 -17.48 26.01
C GLU A 693 -32.65 -18.28 24.96
N GLY A 694 -32.62 -19.62 25.04
CA GLY A 694 -33.26 -20.52 24.08
C GLY A 694 -32.62 -20.56 22.69
N PHE A 695 -31.30 -20.36 22.60
CA PHE A 695 -30.58 -20.49 21.32
C PHE A 695 -30.42 -21.96 20.92
N ILE A 696 -30.62 -22.24 19.63
CA ILE A 696 -30.55 -23.56 19.02
C ILE A 696 -29.34 -23.66 18.09
N SER A 697 -29.08 -22.67 17.25
CA SER A 697 -27.94 -22.68 16.33
C SER A 697 -26.94 -21.57 16.63
N TYR A 698 -25.69 -21.81 16.29
CA TYR A 698 -24.57 -20.93 16.62
C TYR A 698 -23.55 -20.87 15.48
N ILE A 699 -23.03 -19.67 15.21
CA ILE A 699 -21.95 -19.46 14.24
C ILE A 699 -20.90 -18.57 14.90
N ALA A 700 -19.63 -18.94 14.78
CA ALA A 700 -18.51 -18.12 15.23
C ALA A 700 -17.52 -17.89 14.09
N VAL A 701 -17.27 -16.61 13.80
CA VAL A 701 -16.33 -16.18 12.76
C VAL A 701 -15.13 -15.50 13.41
N PRO A 702 -13.91 -15.97 13.18
CA PRO A 702 -12.73 -15.32 13.72
C PRO A 702 -12.50 -13.96 13.04
N LEU A 703 -12.25 -12.93 13.85
CA LEU A 703 -11.92 -11.59 13.37
C LEU A 703 -10.42 -11.52 13.16
N ILE A 704 -9.97 -11.49 11.89
CA ILE A 704 -8.55 -11.54 11.54
C ILE A 704 -8.16 -10.29 10.75
N SER A 705 -7.18 -9.54 11.27
CA SER A 705 -6.55 -8.43 10.56
C SER A 705 -5.04 -8.67 10.48
N GLN A 706 -4.46 -8.50 9.29
CA GLN A 706 -3.02 -8.70 9.04
C GLN A 706 -2.46 -10.04 9.56
N GLY A 707 -3.25 -11.11 9.47
CA GLY A 707 -2.87 -12.45 9.93
C GLY A 707 -2.89 -12.66 11.45
N LYS A 708 -3.33 -11.65 12.23
CA LYS A 708 -3.52 -11.72 13.68
C LYS A 708 -5.01 -11.79 14.03
N ILE A 709 -5.33 -12.65 14.99
CA ILE A 709 -6.69 -12.75 15.54
C ILE A 709 -6.92 -11.55 16.45
N LYS A 710 -7.98 -10.79 16.20
CA LYS A 710 -8.43 -9.64 16.99
C LYS A 710 -9.57 -10.00 17.92
N GLY A 711 -10.33 -11.03 17.57
CA GLY A 711 -11.52 -11.42 18.31
C GLY A 711 -12.33 -12.48 17.57
N VAL A 712 -13.57 -12.62 17.97
CA VAL A 712 -14.56 -13.52 17.36
C VAL A 712 -15.90 -12.78 17.30
N LEU A 713 -16.57 -12.87 16.15
CA LEU A 713 -17.96 -12.47 15.98
C LEU A 713 -18.83 -13.71 16.11
N GLU A 714 -19.73 -13.71 17.08
CA GLU A 714 -20.64 -14.82 17.37
C GLU A 714 -22.07 -14.44 17.00
N ILE A 715 -22.77 -15.38 16.38
CA ILE A 715 -24.17 -15.27 15.94
C ILE A 715 -24.97 -16.40 16.58
N PHE A 716 -26.15 -16.07 17.10
CA PHE A 716 -27.02 -17.02 17.80
C PHE A 716 -28.44 -16.92 17.29
N GLN A 717 -29.02 -18.06 16.91
CA GLN A 717 -30.41 -18.20 16.44
C GLN A 717 -31.22 -19.10 17.36
N ARG A 718 -32.50 -18.76 17.58
CA ARG A 718 -33.46 -19.53 18.41
C ARG A 718 -34.24 -20.57 17.60
N ARG A 719 -33.81 -20.81 16.36
CA ARG A 719 -34.31 -21.83 15.44
C ARG A 719 -33.13 -22.60 14.86
N CYS A 720 -33.37 -23.82 14.40
CA CYS A 720 -32.39 -24.51 13.58
C CYS A 720 -32.10 -23.68 12.32
N PHE A 721 -30.83 -23.46 12.02
CA PHE A 721 -30.39 -22.61 10.92
C PHE A 721 -29.11 -23.16 10.31
N GLU A 722 -29.20 -23.56 9.04
CA GLU A 722 -28.06 -23.91 8.20
C GLU A 722 -27.88 -22.78 7.18
N PRO A 723 -26.82 -21.97 7.29
CA PRO A 723 -26.61 -20.85 6.37
C PRO A 723 -26.14 -21.36 5.00
N GLY A 724 -26.71 -20.80 3.92
CA GLY A 724 -26.19 -21.01 2.57
C GLY A 724 -24.89 -20.26 2.32
N ASP A 725 -24.16 -20.62 1.25
CA ASP A 725 -22.83 -20.06 0.92
C ASP A 725 -22.85 -18.53 0.78
N GLU A 726 -23.90 -17.96 0.19
CA GLU A 726 -24.06 -16.51 0.03
C GLU A 726 -24.19 -15.79 1.38
N TRP A 727 -24.96 -16.37 2.31
CA TRP A 727 -25.15 -15.83 3.66
C TRP A 727 -23.84 -15.89 4.47
N LEU A 728 -23.10 -17.01 4.36
CA LEU A 728 -21.79 -17.17 5.01
C LEU A 728 -20.76 -16.19 4.45
N GLY A 729 -20.69 -16.04 3.12
CA GLY A 729 -19.80 -15.09 2.48
C GLY A 729 -20.06 -13.65 2.94
N TYR A 730 -21.32 -13.29 3.17
CA TYR A 730 -21.65 -11.98 3.73
C TYR A 730 -21.19 -11.80 5.18
N LEU A 731 -21.42 -12.80 6.03
CA LEU A 731 -20.99 -12.76 7.42
C LEU A 731 -19.45 -12.64 7.54
N GLU A 732 -18.72 -13.42 6.74
CA GLU A 732 -17.25 -13.39 6.73
C GLU A 732 -16.70 -12.04 6.26
N LEU A 733 -17.37 -11.38 5.32
CA LEU A 733 -16.98 -10.07 4.85
C LEU A 733 -17.22 -8.97 5.90
N ILE A 734 -18.36 -9.02 6.61
CA ILE A 734 -18.60 -8.13 7.76
C ILE A 734 -17.54 -8.38 8.84
N ALA A 735 -17.23 -9.64 9.14
CA ALA A 735 -16.19 -10.01 10.09
C ALA A 735 -14.81 -9.46 9.68
N ALA A 736 -14.46 -9.50 8.39
CA ALA A 736 -13.21 -8.92 7.90
C ALA A 736 -13.15 -7.40 8.10
N GLN A 737 -14.23 -6.67 7.78
CA GLN A 737 -14.32 -5.22 8.00
C GLN A 737 -14.29 -4.88 9.50
N ALA A 738 -15.00 -5.64 10.32
CA ALA A 738 -14.96 -5.51 11.78
C ALA A 738 -13.52 -5.65 12.31
N ALA A 739 -12.80 -6.67 11.84
CA ALA A 739 -11.44 -6.94 12.26
C ALA A 739 -10.48 -5.79 11.94
N ILE A 740 -10.61 -5.19 10.75
CA ILE A 740 -9.81 -4.02 10.33
C ILE A 740 -10.12 -2.81 11.22
N ALA A 741 -11.39 -2.55 11.48
CA ALA A 741 -11.80 -1.41 12.29
C ALA A 741 -11.39 -1.53 13.76
N ILE A 742 -11.52 -2.73 14.33
CA ILE A 742 -11.02 -3.06 15.66
C ILE A 742 -9.52 -2.83 15.72
N ASP A 743 -8.77 -3.27 14.72
CA ASP A 743 -7.31 -3.08 14.67
C ASP A 743 -6.95 -1.59 14.66
N ASN A 744 -7.62 -0.80 13.83
CA ASN A 744 -7.42 0.65 13.77
C ASN A 744 -7.75 1.35 15.10
N ALA A 745 -8.88 1.00 15.73
CA ALA A 745 -9.28 1.56 17.01
C ALA A 745 -8.30 1.18 18.13
N SER A 746 -7.85 -0.08 18.16
CA SER A 746 -6.87 -0.58 19.13
C SER A 746 -5.49 0.08 18.95
N LEU A 747 -5.06 0.32 17.71
CA LEU A 747 -3.82 1.06 17.41
C LEU A 747 -3.89 2.50 17.92
N TYR A 748 -5.04 3.17 17.72
CA TYR A 748 -5.24 4.52 18.21
C TYR A 748 -5.22 4.60 19.74
N ASP A 749 -5.92 3.70 20.43
CA ASP A 749 -5.92 3.61 21.89
C ASP A 749 -4.51 3.33 22.45
N SER A 750 -3.79 2.38 21.83
CA SER A 750 -2.41 2.06 22.20
C SER A 750 -1.46 3.26 22.03
N LEU A 751 -1.65 4.06 20.97
CA LEU A 751 -0.88 5.27 20.73
C LEU A 751 -1.18 6.35 21.77
N GLN A 752 -2.45 6.57 22.11
CA GLN A 752 -2.88 7.52 23.15
C GLN A 752 -2.29 7.13 24.51
N ARG A 753 -2.41 5.85 24.89
CA ARG A 753 -1.83 5.33 26.13
C ARG A 753 -0.32 5.50 26.16
N SER A 754 0.38 5.14 25.08
CA SER A 754 1.84 5.29 25.00
C SER A 754 2.27 6.75 25.11
N ASN A 755 1.55 7.69 24.48
CA ASN A 755 1.82 9.12 24.60
C ASN A 755 1.60 9.65 26.03
N MET A 756 0.56 9.16 26.71
CA MET A 756 0.29 9.51 28.10
C MET A 756 1.40 8.96 29.02
N GLU A 757 1.75 7.69 28.88
CA GLU A 757 2.83 7.05 29.65
C GLU A 757 4.17 7.75 29.43
N LEU A 758 4.50 8.14 28.19
CA LEU A 758 5.69 8.92 27.88
C LEU A 758 5.66 10.29 28.57
N THR A 759 4.53 10.99 28.52
CA THR A 759 4.40 12.32 29.15
C THR A 759 4.59 12.22 30.67
N LEU A 760 3.95 11.25 31.31
CA LEU A 760 4.09 10.99 32.75
C LEU A 760 5.54 10.60 33.11
N SER A 761 6.17 9.75 32.31
CA SER A 761 7.56 9.32 32.51
C SER A 761 8.53 10.50 32.37
N TYR A 762 8.31 11.38 31.38
CA TYR A 762 9.09 12.61 31.24
C TYR A 762 8.93 13.51 32.45
N ASP A 763 7.69 13.82 32.86
CA ASP A 763 7.45 14.70 34.01
C ASP A 763 8.07 14.13 35.31
N ALA A 764 7.94 12.82 35.55
CA ALA A 764 8.59 12.15 36.68
C ALA A 764 10.12 12.23 36.61
N THR A 765 10.71 12.13 35.42
CA THR A 765 12.16 12.28 35.22
C THR A 765 12.62 13.71 35.52
N LEU A 766 11.85 14.73 35.11
CA LEU A 766 12.16 16.13 35.40
C LEU A 766 12.08 16.43 36.90
N GLU A 767 11.05 15.90 37.58
CA GLU A 767 10.96 15.98 39.05
C GLU A 767 12.15 15.29 39.73
N GLY A 768 12.58 14.13 39.21
CA GLY A 768 13.79 13.44 39.67
C GLY A 768 15.06 14.27 39.49
N TRP A 769 15.20 15.01 38.38
CA TRP A 769 16.32 15.92 38.17
C TRP A 769 16.30 17.12 39.13
N GLY A 770 15.14 17.72 39.36
CA GLY A 770 14.96 18.76 40.37
C GLY A 770 15.39 18.29 41.76
N ARG A 771 14.93 17.10 42.20
CA ARG A 771 15.31 16.49 43.48
C ARG A 771 16.80 16.15 43.56
N THR A 772 17.42 15.74 42.45
CA THR A 772 18.86 15.43 42.42
C THR A 772 19.70 16.66 42.72
N LEU A 773 19.26 17.83 42.26
CA LEU A 773 19.92 19.08 42.58
C LEU A 773 19.79 19.44 44.06
N GLU A 774 18.61 19.24 44.65
CA GLU A 774 18.37 19.47 46.09
C GLU A 774 19.27 18.58 46.97
N PHE A 775 19.57 17.34 46.56
CA PHE A 775 20.53 16.50 47.30
C PHE A 775 21.96 17.06 47.33
N ARG A 776 22.31 17.96 46.41
CA ARG A 776 23.61 18.64 46.37
C ARG A 776 23.58 19.98 47.09
N ASP A 777 22.42 20.47 47.50
CA ASP A 777 22.20 21.74 48.19
C ASP A 777 21.22 21.52 49.35
N GLU A 778 21.75 21.06 50.50
CA GLU A 778 20.98 20.59 51.67
C GLU A 778 19.97 21.64 52.18
N ASP A 779 20.20 22.93 51.92
CA ASP A 779 19.32 24.05 52.31
C ASP A 779 18.00 24.10 51.51
N THR A 780 17.86 23.30 50.44
CA THR A 780 16.74 23.39 49.47
C THR A 780 15.80 22.17 49.45
N MET A 781 15.89 21.23 50.41
CA MET A 781 15.04 20.03 50.40
C MET A 781 13.52 20.36 50.38
N GLY A 782 12.84 19.88 49.34
CA GLY A 782 11.39 20.06 49.13
C GLY A 782 10.98 21.46 48.67
N HIS A 783 11.91 22.40 48.51
CA HIS A 783 11.67 23.77 48.05
C HIS A 783 11.19 23.79 46.60
N THR A 784 11.83 23.02 45.71
CA THR A 784 11.55 23.03 44.27
C THR A 784 10.10 22.63 43.98
N ALA A 785 9.58 21.63 44.69
CA ALA A 785 8.18 21.20 44.58
C ALA A 785 7.19 22.24 45.12
N ARG A 786 7.49 22.89 46.25
CA ARG A 786 6.61 23.94 46.82
C ARG A 786 6.52 25.16 45.91
N VAL A 787 7.66 25.67 45.46
CA VAL A 787 7.74 26.82 44.57
C VAL A 787 7.07 26.52 43.23
N ALA A 788 7.28 25.33 42.65
CA ALA A 788 6.61 24.95 41.41
C ALA A 788 5.09 24.91 41.55
N ASN A 789 4.56 24.29 42.62
CA ASN A 789 3.12 24.24 42.88
C ASN A 789 2.52 25.63 43.12
N MET A 790 3.23 26.49 43.86
CA MET A 790 2.78 27.86 44.12
C MET A 790 2.82 28.74 42.89
N THR A 791 3.87 28.62 42.08
CA THR A 791 3.98 29.32 40.79
C THR A 791 2.83 28.94 39.87
N VAL A 792 2.48 27.65 39.78
CA VAL A 792 1.35 27.18 38.94
C VAL A 792 0.01 27.77 39.42
N ARG A 793 -0.27 27.71 40.73
CA ARG A 793 -1.50 28.28 41.31
C ARG A 793 -1.58 29.78 41.04
N PHE A 794 -0.48 30.50 41.21
CA PHE A 794 -0.42 31.93 40.99
C PHE A 794 -0.55 32.29 39.50
N ALA A 795 0.14 31.56 38.62
CA ALA A 795 0.04 31.73 37.16
C ALA A 795 -1.39 31.56 36.64
N ARG A 796 -2.15 30.58 37.15
CA ARG A 796 -3.58 30.43 36.81
C ARG A 796 -4.41 31.64 37.22
N LYS A 797 -4.15 32.20 38.40
CA LYS A 797 -4.86 33.41 38.88
C LYS A 797 -4.48 34.66 38.09
N MET A 798 -3.26 34.71 37.57
CA MET A 798 -2.79 35.75 36.64
C MET A 798 -3.34 35.58 35.21
N GLY A 799 -4.05 34.50 34.91
CA GLY A 799 -4.74 34.29 33.64
C GLY A 799 -3.91 33.63 32.53
N LEU A 800 -2.84 32.90 32.86
CA LEU A 800 -2.07 32.13 31.87
C LEU A 800 -2.87 30.93 31.35
N ASP A 801 -2.68 30.56 30.07
CA ASP A 801 -3.38 29.44 29.43
C ASP A 801 -2.94 28.09 30.02
N GLU A 802 -3.84 27.11 30.13
CA GLU A 802 -3.52 25.79 30.69
C GLU A 802 -2.39 25.06 29.92
N ARG A 803 -2.20 25.34 28.62
CA ARG A 803 -1.06 24.81 27.87
C ARG A 803 0.26 25.42 28.32
N GLU A 804 0.25 26.70 28.68
CA GLU A 804 1.43 27.41 29.21
C GLU A 804 1.75 26.98 30.64
N ILE A 805 0.73 26.69 31.46
CA ILE A 805 0.88 26.23 32.85
C ILE A 805 1.77 24.99 32.96
N VAL A 806 1.67 24.04 32.01
CA VAL A 806 2.53 22.85 31.99
C VAL A 806 4.01 23.23 31.85
N HIS A 807 4.31 24.24 31.04
CA HIS A 807 5.67 24.74 30.83
C HIS A 807 6.17 25.57 32.02
N VAL A 808 5.29 26.36 32.64
CA VAL A 808 5.56 27.08 33.90
C VAL A 808 5.95 26.09 35.00
N ARG A 809 5.20 24.99 35.17
CA ARG A 809 5.52 23.95 36.16
C ARG A 809 6.90 23.35 35.91
N ARG A 810 7.18 22.93 34.67
CA ARG A 810 8.47 22.33 34.29
C ARG A 810 9.64 23.31 34.45
N GLY A 811 9.44 24.57 34.07
CA GLY A 811 10.43 25.63 34.23
C GLY A 811 10.74 25.89 35.71
N ALA A 812 9.71 25.94 36.55
CA ALA A 812 9.86 26.08 38.00
C ALA A 812 10.57 24.89 38.64
N LEU A 813 10.28 23.65 38.22
CA LEU A 813 10.98 22.46 38.71
C LEU A 813 12.47 22.42 38.35
N LEU A 814 12.85 23.10 37.26
CA LEU A 814 14.20 23.08 36.71
C LEU A 814 14.91 24.42 36.84
N HIS A 815 14.36 25.39 37.59
CA HIS A 815 14.85 26.77 37.59
C HIS A 815 16.34 26.86 37.93
N ASP A 816 16.77 26.04 38.89
CA ASP A 816 18.13 25.99 39.40
C ASP A 816 19.00 24.90 38.75
N ILE A 817 18.53 24.16 37.75
CA ILE A 817 19.23 22.98 37.19
C ILE A 817 20.67 23.30 36.74
N GLY A 818 20.94 24.54 36.33
CA GLY A 818 22.26 24.98 35.92
C GLY A 818 23.30 25.02 37.05
N LYS A 819 22.89 24.99 38.33
CA LYS A 819 23.80 24.86 39.48
C LYS A 819 24.61 23.57 39.43
N ILE A 820 24.16 22.57 38.67
CA ILE A 820 24.93 21.34 38.43
C ILE A 820 26.31 21.63 37.80
N GLY A 821 26.43 22.71 37.04
CA GLY A 821 27.68 23.16 36.40
C GLY A 821 28.59 23.99 37.31
N ILE A 822 28.19 24.27 38.55
CA ILE A 822 28.97 25.03 39.54
C ILE A 822 29.82 24.06 40.38
N SER A 823 31.06 24.43 40.67
CA SER A 823 31.97 23.61 41.50
C SER A 823 31.49 23.53 42.95
N ASP A 824 31.65 22.38 43.61
CA ASP A 824 31.29 22.19 45.02
C ASP A 824 32.01 23.18 45.95
N ALA A 825 33.24 23.59 45.61
CA ALA A 825 33.99 24.57 46.39
C ALA A 825 33.31 25.96 46.44
N ILE A 826 32.47 26.27 45.44
CA ILE A 826 31.68 27.52 45.36
C ILE A 826 30.26 27.27 45.86
N LEU A 827 29.62 26.18 45.43
CA LEU A 827 28.23 25.86 45.77
C LEU A 827 28.04 25.57 47.26
N LEU A 828 28.95 24.83 47.89
CA LEU A 828 28.87 24.40 49.29
C LEU A 828 29.72 25.28 50.24
N LYS A 829 30.17 26.45 49.79
CA LYS A 829 31.08 27.29 50.57
C LYS A 829 30.40 27.79 51.85
N PRO A 830 30.95 27.51 53.06
CA PRO A 830 30.38 27.99 54.30
C PRO A 830 30.79 29.45 54.56
N GLY A 831 30.23 30.39 53.81
CA GLY A 831 30.52 31.82 53.93
C GLY A 831 30.14 32.64 52.69
N ARG A 832 30.41 33.94 52.71
CA ARG A 832 30.14 34.82 51.55
C ARG A 832 31.07 34.48 50.39
N LEU A 833 30.50 34.48 49.18
CA LEU A 833 31.26 34.41 47.93
C LEU A 833 32.04 35.71 47.71
N ASN A 834 33.27 35.62 47.20
CA ASN A 834 33.99 36.77 46.66
C ASN A 834 33.45 37.16 45.28
N ASP A 835 33.95 38.25 44.69
CA ASP A 835 33.43 38.77 43.42
C ASP A 835 33.58 37.75 42.26
N ASP A 836 34.73 37.07 42.14
CA ASP A 836 34.99 36.06 41.10
C ASP A 836 34.08 34.82 41.26
N GLU A 837 33.89 34.35 42.49
CA GLU A 837 33.01 33.22 42.82
C GLU A 837 31.54 33.58 42.57
N ARG A 838 31.13 34.82 42.86
CA ARG A 838 29.79 35.32 42.58
C ARG A 838 29.54 35.39 41.07
N ASP A 839 30.50 35.86 40.29
CA ASP A 839 30.41 35.88 38.83
C ASP A 839 30.27 34.46 38.24
N ILE A 840 30.89 33.46 38.87
CA ILE A 840 30.68 32.04 38.48
C ILE A 840 29.29 31.56 38.88
N MET A 841 28.82 31.86 40.10
CA MET A 841 27.49 31.46 40.57
C MET A 841 26.36 32.06 39.71
N GLN A 842 26.50 33.31 39.27
CA GLN A 842 25.51 33.99 38.42
C GLN A 842 25.40 33.43 37.00
N ARG A 843 26.28 32.49 36.59
CA ARG A 843 26.20 31.80 35.30
C ARG A 843 25.26 30.60 35.30
N HIS A 844 24.71 30.18 36.44
CA HIS A 844 23.83 29.02 36.45
C HIS A 844 22.57 29.17 35.56
N PRO A 845 21.97 30.36 35.33
CA PRO A 845 20.89 30.49 34.36
C PRO A 845 21.37 30.26 32.92
N ASP A 846 22.58 30.68 32.57
CA ASP A 846 23.19 30.38 31.26
C ASP A 846 23.47 28.87 31.11
N TYR A 847 23.89 28.20 32.17
CA TYR A 847 24.08 26.75 32.17
C TYR A 847 22.75 26.01 32.03
N ALA A 848 21.70 26.47 32.70
CA ALA A 848 20.34 25.95 32.53
C ALA A 848 19.87 26.12 31.08
N TYR A 849 20.07 27.30 30.48
CA TYR A 849 19.74 27.52 29.07
C TYR A 849 20.53 26.58 28.14
N ARG A 850 21.84 26.44 28.32
CA ARG A 850 22.68 25.55 27.50
C ARG A 850 22.28 24.08 27.64
N LEU A 851 21.84 23.65 28.82
CA LEU A 851 21.40 22.29 29.09
C LEU A 851 20.02 22.02 28.46
N LEU A 852 19.08 22.95 28.61
CA LEU A 852 17.67 22.74 28.28
C LEU A 852 17.33 23.14 26.83
N ALA A 853 17.96 24.17 26.26
CA ALA A 853 17.65 24.68 24.91
C ALA A 853 17.84 23.67 23.77
N PRO A 854 18.81 22.73 23.82
CA PRO A 854 18.91 21.68 22.82
C PRO A 854 17.74 20.68 22.81
N ILE A 855 16.96 20.59 23.89
CA ILE A 855 15.86 19.62 24.06
C ILE A 855 14.55 20.26 23.61
N PRO A 856 13.98 19.91 22.43
CA PRO A 856 12.81 20.61 21.88
C PRO A 856 11.59 20.62 22.82
N PHE A 857 11.39 19.53 23.57
CA PHE A 857 10.31 19.38 24.54
C PHE A 857 10.37 20.39 25.71
N LEU A 858 11.57 20.85 26.08
CA LEU A 858 11.78 21.75 27.22
C LEU A 858 12.01 23.21 26.82
N ARG A 859 12.15 23.50 25.52
CA ARG A 859 12.33 24.88 25.03
C ARG A 859 11.26 25.85 25.52
N PRO A 860 9.95 25.52 25.51
CA PRO A 860 8.93 26.45 25.99
C PRO A 860 8.98 26.67 27.52
N SER A 861 9.71 25.84 28.26
CA SER A 861 9.88 25.96 29.71
C SER A 861 11.11 26.79 30.12
N LEU A 862 11.88 27.34 29.16
CA LEU A 862 13.13 28.05 29.40
C LEU A 862 12.99 29.39 30.10
N ASP A 863 11.81 30.02 30.03
CA ASP A 863 11.58 31.35 30.57
C ASP A 863 12.01 31.46 32.04
N ILE A 864 11.62 30.50 32.87
CA ILE A 864 11.92 30.51 34.30
C ILE A 864 13.41 30.20 34.56
N PRO A 865 13.98 29.05 34.14
CA PRO A 865 15.38 28.75 34.42
C PRO A 865 16.36 29.79 33.87
N TYR A 866 16.01 30.46 32.77
CA TYR A 866 16.90 31.46 32.18
C TYR A 866 16.71 32.87 32.73
N CYS A 867 15.55 33.22 33.29
CA CYS A 867 15.21 34.60 33.66
C CYS A 867 14.82 34.81 35.13
N HIS A 868 14.77 33.77 35.98
CA HIS A 868 14.27 33.91 37.36
C HIS A 868 15.09 34.86 38.26
N HIS A 869 16.29 35.26 37.84
CA HIS A 869 17.13 36.27 38.51
C HIS A 869 17.18 37.64 37.80
N GLU A 870 16.39 37.83 36.75
CA GLU A 870 16.18 39.15 36.16
C GLU A 870 15.37 40.01 37.14
N LYS A 871 15.65 41.32 37.17
CA LYS A 871 14.99 42.27 38.07
C LYS A 871 14.23 43.31 37.26
N TRP A 872 13.05 43.72 37.74
CA TRP A 872 12.18 44.66 37.03
C TRP A 872 12.89 45.95 36.57
N ASN A 873 13.83 46.46 37.37
CA ASN A 873 14.61 47.66 37.06
C ASN A 873 15.78 47.46 36.07
N GLY A 874 16.07 46.22 35.64
CA GLY A 874 17.17 45.87 34.74
C GLY A 874 18.51 45.59 35.43
N THR A 875 18.55 45.51 36.76
CA THR A 875 19.79 45.22 37.52
C THR A 875 20.03 43.73 37.80
N GLY A 876 19.19 42.87 37.22
CA GLY A 876 19.29 41.41 37.34
C GLY A 876 20.27 40.77 36.35
N TYR A 877 20.29 39.45 36.34
CA TYR A 877 21.16 38.63 35.47
C TYR A 877 20.37 37.42 34.93
N PRO A 878 20.81 36.76 33.84
CA PRO A 878 22.08 36.92 33.12
C PRO A 878 22.10 38.01 32.04
N ARG A 879 20.95 38.53 31.59
CA ARG A 879 20.85 39.43 30.43
C ARG A 879 20.55 40.89 30.80
N GLY A 880 20.11 41.16 32.03
CA GLY A 880 19.77 42.51 32.47
C GLY A 880 18.48 43.01 31.81
N LEU A 881 17.51 42.11 31.62
CA LEU A 881 16.21 42.43 31.02
C LEU A 881 15.43 43.37 31.93
N LYS A 882 14.66 44.29 31.34
CA LYS A 882 13.93 45.31 32.09
C LYS A 882 12.43 45.28 31.82
N GLY A 883 11.64 45.41 32.89
CA GLY A 883 10.18 45.47 32.80
C GLY A 883 9.58 44.23 32.13
N GLU A 884 8.75 44.46 31.11
CA GLU A 884 8.03 43.41 30.38
C GLU A 884 8.91 42.60 29.42
N GLU A 885 10.18 42.97 29.22
CA GLU A 885 11.15 42.12 28.50
C GLU A 885 11.38 40.79 29.23
N ILE A 886 11.12 40.76 30.55
CA ILE A 886 11.14 39.55 31.36
C ILE A 886 9.83 38.78 31.10
N PRO A 887 9.89 37.50 30.68
CA PRO A 887 8.68 36.70 30.51
C PRO A 887 7.79 36.70 31.75
N LEU A 888 6.47 36.75 31.56
CA LEU A 888 5.52 36.81 32.67
C LEU A 888 5.65 35.60 33.60
N SER A 889 5.89 34.41 33.06
CA SER A 889 6.18 33.18 33.80
C SER A 889 7.35 33.32 34.77
N ALA A 890 8.43 33.98 34.34
CA ALA A 890 9.60 34.27 35.18
C ALA A 890 9.31 35.34 36.24
N ARG A 891 8.60 36.43 35.87
CA ARG A 891 8.19 37.49 36.83
C ARG A 891 7.33 36.93 37.97
N ILE A 892 6.40 36.04 37.64
CA ILE A 892 5.55 35.31 38.60
C ILE A 892 6.42 34.42 39.49
N PHE A 893 7.30 33.61 38.89
CA PHE A 893 8.16 32.69 39.61
C PHE A 893 9.12 33.41 40.58
N SER A 894 9.76 34.51 40.19
CA SER A 894 10.73 35.23 41.03
C SER A 894 10.13 35.75 42.34
N VAL A 895 8.86 36.19 42.33
CA VAL A 895 8.15 36.59 43.56
C VAL A 895 7.91 35.39 44.47
N VAL A 896 7.49 34.27 43.88
CA VAL A 896 7.18 33.01 44.58
C VAL A 896 8.43 32.38 45.20
N ASP A 897 9.54 32.38 44.47
CA ASP A 897 10.83 31.85 44.91
C ASP A 897 11.39 32.64 46.11
N VAL A 898 11.40 33.97 46.02
CA VAL A 898 11.84 34.83 47.13
C VAL A 898 10.90 34.70 48.33
N TRP A 899 9.59 34.57 48.11
CA TRP A 899 8.62 34.33 49.18
C TRP A 899 8.91 33.03 49.95
N ASP A 900 9.06 31.89 49.26
CA ASP A 900 9.36 30.60 49.92
C ASP A 900 10.75 30.66 50.60
N ALA A 901 11.72 31.31 49.98
CA ALA A 901 13.07 31.49 50.52
C ALA A 901 13.10 32.27 51.85
N LEU A 902 12.25 33.29 52.02
CA LEU A 902 12.20 34.12 53.23
C LEU A 902 11.44 33.45 54.39
N LEU A 903 10.54 32.51 54.08
CA LEU A 903 9.72 31.74 55.03
C LEU A 903 10.33 30.39 55.42
N SER A 904 11.32 29.91 54.68
CA SER A 904 11.99 28.63 54.94
C SER A 904 13.18 28.76 55.89
N VAL A 905 13.47 27.70 56.64
CA VAL A 905 14.69 27.56 57.45
C VAL A 905 15.89 27.40 56.51
N ARG A 906 16.98 28.15 56.73
CA ARG A 906 18.26 27.98 56.01
C ARG A 906 19.40 27.86 57.00
N SER A 907 20.52 27.22 56.62
CA SER A 907 21.69 26.97 57.47
C SER A 907 22.24 28.18 58.23
N TYR A 908 21.99 29.40 57.74
CA TYR A 908 22.50 30.65 58.31
C TYR A 908 21.40 31.62 58.78
N ARG A 909 20.11 31.26 58.72
CA ARG A 909 19.01 32.19 58.98
C ARG A 909 17.68 31.50 59.36
N GLU A 910 17.06 32.01 60.42
CA GLU A 910 15.69 31.67 60.83
C GLU A 910 14.61 32.27 59.89
N PRO A 911 13.45 31.59 59.73
CA PRO A 911 12.30 32.10 58.98
C PRO A 911 11.86 33.49 59.42
N TRP A 912 11.45 34.33 58.47
CA TRP A 912 10.84 35.62 58.82
C TRP A 912 9.35 35.47 59.16
N PRO A 913 8.81 36.29 60.08
CA PRO A 913 7.37 36.39 60.28
C PRO A 913 6.65 36.80 58.99
N LEU A 914 5.47 36.23 58.73
CA LEU A 914 4.70 36.41 57.50
C LEU A 914 4.50 37.89 57.12
N GLU A 915 4.08 38.73 58.06
CA GLU A 915 3.85 40.16 57.84
C GLU A 915 5.13 40.90 57.44
N LYS A 916 6.28 40.53 58.04
CA LYS A 916 7.57 41.08 57.66
C LYS A 916 7.96 40.70 56.23
N VAL A 917 7.58 39.50 55.76
CA VAL A 917 7.83 39.07 54.38
C VAL A 917 6.93 39.83 53.41
N LYS A 918 5.64 40.03 53.73
CA LYS A 918 4.71 40.85 52.94
C LYS A 918 5.22 42.28 52.76
N ASP A 919 5.60 42.94 53.85
CA ASP A 919 6.17 44.29 53.83
C ASP A 919 7.44 44.36 52.98
N TYR A 920 8.30 43.35 53.09
CA TYR A 920 9.55 43.28 52.34
C TYR A 920 9.31 43.09 50.83
N ILE A 921 8.43 42.18 50.42
CA ILE A 921 8.08 42.01 48.99
C ILE A 921 7.40 43.27 48.45
N GLY A 922 6.51 43.89 49.22
CA GLY A 922 5.87 45.16 48.86
C GLY A 922 6.89 46.28 48.60
N ALA A 923 7.94 46.38 49.42
CA ALA A 923 9.01 47.36 49.24
C ALA A 923 9.88 47.11 47.99
N LEU A 924 9.92 45.87 47.49
CA LEU A 924 10.65 45.49 46.27
C LEU A 924 9.82 45.66 44.98
N SER A 925 8.54 46.04 45.10
CA SER A 925 7.66 46.35 43.98
C SER A 925 8.20 47.51 43.14
N GLY A 926 8.29 47.33 41.82
CA GLY A 926 8.80 48.33 40.89
C GLY A 926 10.32 48.49 40.88
N THR A 927 11.04 47.76 41.73
CA THR A 927 12.52 47.71 41.71
C THR A 927 13.00 46.32 41.33
N GLU A 928 12.77 45.30 42.16
CA GLU A 928 13.13 43.92 41.86
C GLU A 928 11.99 43.16 41.19
N PHE A 929 10.74 43.41 41.61
CA PHE A 929 9.56 42.69 41.13
C PHE A 929 8.62 43.58 40.31
N ASP A 930 7.85 42.93 39.44
CA ASP A 930 6.77 43.57 38.67
C ASP A 930 5.65 44.05 39.63
N PRO A 931 5.30 45.35 39.62
CA PRO A 931 4.25 45.88 40.47
C PRO A 931 2.89 45.19 40.33
N ALA A 932 2.49 44.84 39.11
CA ALA A 932 1.19 44.20 38.87
C ALA A 932 1.17 42.77 39.41
N VAL A 933 2.30 42.07 39.32
CA VAL A 933 2.46 40.73 39.90
C VAL A 933 2.44 40.80 41.42
N VAL A 934 3.19 41.72 42.05
CA VAL A 934 3.20 41.87 43.51
C VAL A 934 1.82 42.22 44.06
N ASP A 935 1.12 43.17 43.44
CA ASP A 935 -0.23 43.56 43.86
C ASP A 935 -1.21 42.39 43.79
N CYS A 936 -1.13 41.58 42.72
CA CYS A 936 -1.96 40.39 42.58
C CYS A 936 -1.58 39.30 43.61
N PHE A 937 -0.29 39.07 43.82
CA PHE A 937 0.22 38.09 44.78
C PHE A 937 -0.24 38.40 46.21
N LEU A 938 -0.10 39.65 46.65
CA LEU A 938 -0.54 40.09 47.99
C LEU A 938 -2.06 39.99 48.15
N LYS A 939 -2.84 40.36 47.13
CA LYS A 939 -4.31 40.17 47.15
C LYS A 939 -4.71 38.71 47.31
N ILE A 940 -4.06 37.80 46.56
CA ILE A 940 -4.32 36.35 46.66
C ILE A 940 -4.00 35.83 48.07
N LEU A 941 -2.93 36.33 48.71
CA LEU A 941 -2.57 35.96 50.07
C LEU A 941 -3.57 36.50 51.12
N ASP A 942 -4.12 37.69 50.92
CA ASP A 942 -5.09 38.31 51.83
C ASP A 942 -6.50 37.69 51.68
N GLU A 943 -6.92 37.34 50.46
CA GLU A 943 -8.20 36.65 50.18
C GLU A 943 -8.28 35.23 50.78
N GLN A 944 -7.15 34.55 50.93
CA GLN A 944 -7.09 33.20 51.53
C GLN A 944 -6.96 33.20 53.06
N GLY A 945 -6.85 34.37 53.70
CA GLY A 945 -6.94 34.50 55.15
C GLY A 945 -8.33 34.16 55.74
N SER A 946 -9.38 34.09 54.90
CA SER A 946 -10.77 33.81 55.32
C SER A 946 -11.31 32.41 54.98
N ASP A 947 -10.71 31.68 54.05
CA ASP A 947 -11.08 30.29 53.71
C ASP A 947 -9.91 29.36 54.04
N GLY A 948 -10.06 28.55 55.08
CA GLY A 948 -8.99 27.79 55.76
C GLY A 948 -8.31 26.67 54.96
N MET A 949 -7.63 26.99 53.87
CA MET A 949 -6.68 26.12 53.18
C MET A 949 -5.33 26.84 53.06
N THR A 950 -4.55 26.77 54.14
CA THR A 950 -3.23 27.40 54.23
C THR A 950 -2.25 26.83 53.21
N TRP A 951 -1.45 27.71 52.59
CA TRP A 951 -0.25 27.42 51.77
C TRP A 951 0.79 26.47 52.42
N SER A 952 0.60 26.08 53.68
CA SER A 952 1.51 25.28 54.51
C SER A 952 1.05 23.83 54.81
N ALA A 953 -0.10 23.34 54.33
CA ALA A 953 -0.74 22.13 54.89
C ALA A 953 -0.92 20.90 53.96
N GLU A 954 -0.17 20.76 52.87
CA GLU A 954 -0.16 19.50 52.08
C GLU A 954 1.28 19.01 51.84
N LEU A 955 1.97 18.64 52.93
CA LEU A 955 3.29 17.98 52.89
C LEU A 955 3.41 16.84 53.92
N SER A 956 2.30 16.15 54.22
CA SER A 956 2.35 14.86 54.91
C SER A 956 1.52 13.82 54.16
N CYS A 957 2.12 13.21 53.14
CA CYS A 957 1.80 11.85 52.71
C CYS A 957 3.02 11.21 52.03
#